data_AF-A0A1L8GT99-F1
#
_entry.id   AF-A0A1L8GT99-F1
#
_cell.length_a   1.000
_cell.length_b   1.000
_cell.length_c   1.000
_cell.angle_alpha   90.00
_cell.angle_beta   90.00
_cell.angle_gamma   90.00
#
_symmetry.space_group_name_H-M   'P 1'
#
loop_
_entity.id
_entity.type
_entity.pdbx_description
1 polymer ?
#
loop_
_entity_poly.entity_id
_entity_poly.type
_entity_poly.pdbx_seq_one_letter_code
_entity_poly.pdbx_strand_id
1 'polypeptide(L)'
;MSIEQLQGSLEPQQGDSAYDDWYIDEPQEPTVNPDEIIPECFPTLSYGMYHLILASLSLLTMLLLSFLMRRQKLCKSCCWGVPGLLSPLNLLEDSYNRWMPCAVFGLLFSSLWRLLLDPTNLNFITELGGPRQEIWKMLALFYYPALYYPLMACQSVQRTIGYLLGTILSWLHCGALIWQTVECPETPQFYRYYSLLSALPQICCLILLSAVYPAMTMYSLRQRSHSEQMPNKNNYLQYLKSVLRRKDSDGSKESSGFGSQVSQIICSYLYPQNAGFRLSLRAILAVIASILSGYQVALVLLVMFLPTVKKVRQAVDADFILMLAGFGVTVDEDKSRAVAFVAYYIWAVEVCYIAALVLACAVTVTMLLRSLVKHRWALHSLCSGQVSLVFLQSCSIRPTPMALSSWMSYISYQVAVTCFGLIIQHVVLFFCNLIVAFLIIIPIVYGKFQIILHILENTWQFWLLLVLVALLQHLCTHFLFLERTLAQIDNRRILFLLTFLLLPVNALRGLLLSLLRLLVSTIFNVTHFCRLDVSLLQHSVQGWDPAYRNYCHFLMLEVSECHPLVRAFCLLLGPSKERQADLEEGIQLMPPDGKVQKGGRSHLARIRWSLAYTLIHNPSLLSHRANMCTNGAASIRPT
;
A
#
# COMPACT_ATOMS: atom_id res chain seq x y z
N MET A 1 -2.20 86.48 -29.75
CA MET A 1 -0.78 86.83 -29.58
C MET A 1 -0.67 87.51 -28.22
N SER A 2 0.03 86.89 -27.26
CA SER A 2 0.40 87.41 -25.91
C SER A 2 -0.78 87.60 -24.91
N ILE A 3 -0.93 86.75 -23.88
CA ILE A 3 -0.41 86.90 -22.48
C ILE A 3 -0.97 88.20 -21.86
N GLU A 4 -1.79 88.23 -20.80
CA GLU A 4 -1.42 87.96 -19.40
C GLU A 4 -2.65 88.16 -18.46
N GLN A 5 -2.49 87.71 -17.22
CA GLN A 5 -3.44 87.65 -16.11
C GLN A 5 -3.93 89.03 -15.63
N LEU A 6 -5.12 89.05 -14.98
CA LEU A 6 -5.44 90.00 -13.91
C LEU A 6 -6.65 89.52 -13.08
N GLN A 7 -6.44 89.45 -11.76
CA GLN A 7 -7.34 89.79 -10.64
C GLN A 7 -8.77 89.20 -10.60
N GLY A 8 -9.35 88.84 -9.46
CA GLY A 8 -9.01 89.09 -8.07
C GLY A 8 -10.17 88.57 -7.21
N SER A 9 -9.87 88.21 -5.97
CA SER A 9 -10.83 87.79 -4.95
C SER A 9 -11.68 88.96 -4.47
N LEU A 10 -12.99 88.76 -4.36
CA LEU A 10 -13.92 89.57 -3.59
C LEU A 10 -14.57 88.65 -2.53
N GLU A 11 -14.45 89.02 -1.25
CA GLU A 11 -15.26 88.54 -0.11
C GLU A 11 -16.75 89.01 -0.28
N PRO A 12 -17.72 88.87 0.66
CA PRO A 12 -17.68 88.34 2.05
C PRO A 12 -18.98 87.60 2.51
N GLN A 13 -19.12 87.44 3.84
CA GLN A 13 -20.37 87.32 4.63
C GLN A 13 -21.06 85.95 4.64
N GLN A 14 -21.63 85.42 5.72
CA GLN A 14 -21.97 85.86 7.09
C GLN A 14 -22.31 84.56 7.85
N GLY A 15 -21.89 84.35 9.10
CA GLY A 15 -22.77 84.59 10.24
C GLY A 15 -22.98 83.32 11.09
N ASP A 16 -22.56 83.43 12.34
CA ASP A 16 -23.17 82.90 13.57
C ASP A 16 -23.34 81.38 13.82
N SER A 17 -22.45 80.91 14.71
CA SER A 17 -22.73 80.32 16.03
C SER A 17 -23.46 78.97 16.15
N ALA A 18 -22.68 78.02 16.68
CA ALA A 18 -22.93 77.31 17.94
C ALA A 18 -23.45 75.86 17.93
N TYR A 19 -22.78 75.09 18.79
CA TYR A 19 -23.09 73.80 19.41
C TYR A 19 -22.71 72.49 18.70
N ASP A 20 -21.62 71.92 19.23
CA ASP A 20 -21.43 70.54 19.70
C ASP A 20 -22.11 69.40 18.92
N ASP A 21 -21.29 68.54 18.32
CA ASP A 21 -21.57 67.11 18.42
C ASP A 21 -20.27 66.32 18.67
N TRP A 22 -20.17 65.80 19.88
CA TRP A 22 -19.21 64.79 20.29
C TRP A 22 -19.75 63.43 19.84
N TYR A 23 -19.19 62.86 18.76
CA TYR A 23 -19.30 61.44 18.49
C TYR A 23 -17.92 60.84 18.23
N ILE A 24 -17.36 60.30 19.32
CA ILE A 24 -16.84 58.94 19.46
C ILE A 24 -16.20 58.36 18.18
N ASP A 25 -14.88 58.16 18.24
CA ASP A 25 -14.17 57.21 17.38
C ASP A 25 -14.90 55.87 17.38
N GLU A 26 -15.61 55.55 16.29
CA GLU A 26 -16.05 54.19 16.04
C GLU A 26 -14.80 53.29 16.02
N PRO A 27 -14.75 52.20 16.80
CA PRO A 27 -13.69 51.23 16.64
C PRO A 27 -13.79 50.70 15.21
N GLN A 28 -12.70 50.82 14.45
CA GLN A 28 -12.58 50.19 13.13
C GLN A 28 -13.10 48.75 13.24
N GLU A 29 -14.20 48.47 12.56
CA GLU A 29 -14.72 47.11 12.43
C GLU A 29 -13.56 46.21 12.01
N PRO A 30 -13.38 45.03 12.64
CA PRO A 30 -12.37 44.10 12.18
C PRO A 30 -12.67 43.82 10.72
N THR A 31 -11.69 44.08 9.85
CA THR A 31 -11.77 43.75 8.43
C THR A 31 -11.99 42.25 8.32
N VAL A 32 -13.26 41.84 8.29
CA VAL A 32 -13.66 40.51 7.88
C VAL A 32 -13.20 40.42 6.44
N ASN A 33 -12.10 39.70 6.22
CA ASN A 33 -11.70 39.34 4.86
C ASN A 33 -12.94 38.75 4.20
N PRO A 34 -13.44 39.33 3.10
CA PRO A 34 -14.63 38.79 2.45
C PRO A 34 -14.35 37.32 2.15
N ASP A 35 -15.26 36.43 2.55
CA ASP A 35 -15.19 35.02 2.19
C ASP A 35 -14.90 34.95 0.68
N GLU A 36 -13.74 34.41 0.30
CA GLU A 36 -13.34 34.30 -1.10
C GLU A 36 -14.31 33.30 -1.77
N ILE A 37 -15.40 33.81 -2.35
CA ILE A 37 -16.38 33.01 -3.08
C ILE A 37 -15.71 32.56 -4.37
N ILE A 38 -15.16 31.35 -4.36
CA ILE A 38 -14.59 30.72 -5.56
C ILE A 38 -15.77 30.36 -6.49
N PRO A 39 -15.92 30.99 -7.67
CA PRO A 39 -17.01 30.67 -8.57
C PRO A 39 -16.87 29.25 -9.13
N GLU A 40 -17.99 28.57 -9.37
CA GLU A 40 -17.98 27.25 -10.01
C GLU A 40 -17.44 27.35 -11.45
N CYS A 41 -16.32 26.70 -11.72
CA CYS A 41 -15.68 26.67 -13.04
C CYS A 41 -16.23 25.50 -13.87
N PHE A 42 -16.76 25.79 -15.06
CA PHE A 42 -17.20 24.79 -16.02
C PHE A 42 -16.11 24.59 -17.10
N PRO A 43 -15.51 23.40 -17.22
CA PRO A 43 -14.52 23.14 -18.26
C PRO A 43 -15.15 23.17 -19.65
N THR A 44 -14.38 23.55 -20.67
CA THR A 44 -14.84 23.59 -22.07
C THR A 44 -15.27 22.21 -22.56
N LEU A 45 -14.58 21.16 -22.09
CA LEU A 45 -15.00 19.77 -22.23
C LEU A 45 -15.75 19.32 -20.97
N SER A 46 -17.08 19.38 -21.02
CA SER A 46 -17.93 18.92 -19.92
C SER A 46 -17.68 17.45 -19.58
N TYR A 47 -17.77 17.10 -18.29
CA TYR A 47 -17.56 15.73 -17.81
C TYR A 47 -18.47 14.71 -18.52
N GLY A 48 -19.71 15.09 -18.84
CA GLY A 48 -20.64 14.25 -19.60
C GLY A 48 -20.15 13.94 -21.02
N MET A 49 -19.64 14.95 -21.73
CA MET A 49 -19.08 14.77 -23.08
C MET A 49 -17.81 13.91 -23.05
N TYR A 50 -16.93 14.13 -22.06
CA TYR A 50 -15.76 13.29 -21.82
C TYR A 50 -16.15 11.81 -21.67
N HIS A 51 -17.11 11.52 -20.79
CA HIS A 51 -17.55 10.14 -20.55
C HIS A 51 -18.25 9.51 -21.77
N LEU A 52 -19.04 10.27 -22.53
CA LEU A 52 -19.71 9.78 -23.74
C LEU A 52 -18.71 9.41 -24.85
N ILE A 53 -17.77 10.30 -25.15
CA ILE A 53 -16.76 10.11 -26.20
C ILE A 53 -15.83 8.94 -25.83
N LEU A 54 -15.41 8.88 -24.57
CA LEU A 54 -14.39 7.93 -24.16
C LEU A 54 -14.98 6.55 -23.87
N ALA A 55 -16.22 6.47 -23.38
CA ALA A 55 -16.94 5.21 -23.28
C ALA A 55 -17.21 4.61 -24.67
N SER A 56 -17.64 5.42 -25.64
CA SER A 56 -17.84 4.93 -27.03
C SER A 56 -16.54 4.45 -27.67
N LEU A 57 -15.43 5.17 -27.46
CA LEU A 57 -14.11 4.72 -27.91
C LEU A 57 -13.65 3.44 -27.19
N SER A 58 -13.86 3.34 -25.86
CA SER A 58 -13.54 2.13 -25.09
C SER A 58 -14.30 0.90 -25.62
N LEU A 59 -15.56 1.07 -26.03
CA LEU A 59 -16.38 0.00 -26.59
C LEU A 59 -15.92 -0.37 -28.01
N LEU A 60 -15.60 0.62 -28.85
CA LEU A 60 -15.05 0.39 -30.19
C LEU A 60 -13.72 -0.38 -30.14
N THR A 61 -12.81 0.03 -29.26
CA THR A 61 -11.51 -0.65 -29.08
C THR A 61 -11.70 -2.09 -28.62
N MET A 62 -12.64 -2.34 -27.70
CA MET A 62 -12.99 -3.69 -27.27
C MET A 62 -13.54 -4.57 -28.39
N LEU A 63 -14.44 -4.03 -29.22
CA LEU A 63 -14.96 -4.74 -30.37
C LEU A 63 -13.82 -5.10 -31.34
N LEU A 64 -12.97 -4.14 -31.70
CA LEU A 64 -11.81 -4.35 -32.58
C LEU A 64 -10.88 -5.44 -32.04
N LEU A 65 -10.53 -5.39 -30.75
CA LEU A 65 -9.69 -6.40 -30.11
C LEU A 65 -10.37 -7.78 -30.08
N SER A 66 -11.69 -7.83 -29.90
CA SER A 66 -12.45 -9.09 -29.89
C SER A 66 -12.47 -9.79 -31.25
N PHE A 67 -12.41 -9.02 -32.34
CA PHE A 67 -12.25 -9.55 -33.70
C PHE A 67 -10.82 -10.06 -33.99
N LEU A 68 -9.82 -9.55 -33.26
CA LEU A 68 -8.42 -9.98 -33.39
C LEU A 68 -8.12 -11.29 -32.64
N MET A 69 -8.98 -11.71 -31.71
CA MET A 69 -8.83 -12.93 -30.92
C MET A 69 -9.85 -14.01 -31.30
N ARG A 70 -9.37 -15.27 -31.38
CA ARG A 70 -10.21 -16.45 -31.59
C ARG A 70 -10.63 -17.10 -30.27
N ARG A 71 -11.85 -17.63 -30.21
CA ARG A 71 -12.43 -18.40 -29.10
C ARG A 71 -11.63 -19.69 -28.88
N GLN A 72 -11.27 -19.97 -27.64
CA GLN A 72 -10.46 -21.15 -27.30
C GLN A 72 -11.28 -22.41 -26.96
N LYS A 73 -12.49 -22.26 -26.40
CA LYS A 73 -13.27 -23.40 -25.86
C LYS A 73 -14.71 -23.50 -26.37
N LEU A 74 -15.49 -22.42 -26.34
CA LEU A 74 -16.91 -22.43 -26.72
C LEU A 74 -17.12 -22.06 -28.20
N CYS A 75 -17.92 -22.86 -28.92
CA CYS A 75 -18.41 -22.62 -30.29
C CYS A 75 -17.32 -22.18 -31.30
N LYS A 76 -16.36 -23.07 -31.57
CA LYS A 76 -15.22 -22.86 -32.49
C LYS A 76 -15.62 -22.75 -33.97
N SER A 77 -16.74 -23.36 -34.34
CA SER A 77 -17.23 -23.47 -35.73
C SER A 77 -18.16 -22.33 -36.16
N CYS A 78 -18.72 -21.57 -35.23
CA CYS A 78 -19.52 -20.38 -35.54
C CYS A 78 -18.60 -19.17 -35.77
N CYS A 79 -18.86 -18.39 -36.84
CA CYS A 79 -18.12 -17.17 -37.20
C CYS A 79 -16.58 -17.33 -37.18
N TRP A 80 -16.08 -18.46 -37.67
CA TRP A 80 -14.63 -18.77 -37.74
C TRP A 80 -13.91 -18.65 -36.38
N GLY A 81 -14.66 -18.84 -35.28
CA GLY A 81 -14.18 -18.74 -33.92
C GLY A 81 -14.04 -17.31 -33.40
N VAL A 82 -14.70 -16.30 -33.98
CA VAL A 82 -14.65 -14.88 -33.59
C VAL A 82 -16.07 -14.38 -33.25
N PRO A 83 -16.30 -13.46 -32.30
CA PRO A 83 -15.36 -12.78 -31.40
C PRO A 83 -14.95 -13.60 -30.18
N GLY A 84 -13.68 -13.49 -29.78
CA GLY A 84 -13.16 -14.04 -28.53
C GLY A 84 -13.29 -13.06 -27.36
N LEU A 85 -13.67 -13.55 -26.18
CA LEU A 85 -13.63 -12.74 -24.96
C LEU A 85 -12.17 -12.51 -24.55
N LEU A 86 -11.76 -11.25 -24.45
CA LEU A 86 -10.42 -10.92 -23.97
C LEU A 86 -10.34 -11.21 -22.46
N SER A 87 -9.21 -11.77 -22.03
CA SER A 87 -8.84 -11.72 -20.63
C SER A 87 -7.98 -10.47 -20.45
N PRO A 88 -8.31 -9.56 -19.50
CA PRO A 88 -7.62 -8.29 -19.36
C PRO A 88 -6.15 -8.48 -18.99
N LEU A 89 -5.83 -9.53 -18.24
CA LEU A 89 -4.46 -9.92 -17.91
C LEU A 89 -4.43 -11.32 -17.30
N ASN A 90 -3.42 -12.12 -17.63
CA ASN A 90 -3.13 -13.31 -16.85
C ASN A 90 -2.40 -12.91 -15.56
N LEU A 91 -3.15 -12.60 -14.50
CA LEU A 91 -2.62 -12.20 -13.19
C LEU A 91 -1.76 -13.29 -12.51
N LEU A 92 -1.83 -14.54 -12.99
CA LEU A 92 -1.04 -15.67 -12.52
C LEU A 92 0.29 -15.82 -13.29
N GLU A 93 0.41 -15.24 -14.48
CA GLU A 93 1.64 -15.25 -15.26
C GLU A 93 2.47 -13.99 -15.00
N ASP A 94 3.76 -14.22 -14.77
CA ASP A 94 4.74 -13.13 -14.68
C ASP A 94 4.86 -12.43 -16.04
N SER A 95 4.14 -11.30 -16.15
CA SER A 95 4.17 -10.42 -17.30
C SER A 95 5.54 -9.71 -17.40
N TYR A 96 6.05 -9.55 -18.62
CA TYR A 96 7.30 -8.83 -18.89
C TYR A 96 7.26 -7.38 -18.36
N ASN A 97 6.11 -6.71 -18.49
CA ASN A 97 5.88 -5.35 -18.00
C ASN A 97 4.89 -5.32 -16.83
N ARG A 98 5.41 -5.00 -15.64
CA ARG A 98 4.61 -4.88 -14.41
C ARG A 98 3.97 -3.49 -14.25
N TRP A 99 4.57 -2.48 -14.87
CA TRP A 99 4.19 -1.07 -14.72
C TRP A 99 2.81 -0.75 -15.33
N MET A 100 2.46 -1.35 -16.47
CA MET A 100 1.15 -1.14 -17.12
C MET A 100 -0.03 -1.55 -16.22
N PRO A 101 -0.09 -2.80 -15.70
CA PRO A 101 -1.12 -3.18 -14.73
C PRO A 101 -1.15 -2.26 -13.51
N CYS A 102 0.02 -1.91 -12.96
CA CYS A 102 0.09 -1.06 -11.77
C CYS A 102 -0.56 0.31 -11.98
N ALA A 103 -0.30 0.94 -13.11
CA ALA A 103 -0.85 2.25 -13.38
C ALA A 103 -2.34 2.21 -13.80
N VAL A 104 -2.84 1.15 -14.44
CA VAL A 104 -4.29 1.02 -14.67
C VAL A 104 -5.05 0.76 -13.37
N PHE A 105 -4.54 -0.11 -12.49
CA PHE A 105 -5.14 -0.30 -11.16
C PHE A 105 -5.07 0.97 -10.31
N GLY A 106 -3.98 1.75 -10.41
CA GLY A 106 -3.86 3.06 -9.74
C GLY A 106 -4.84 4.10 -10.28
N LEU A 107 -5.02 4.15 -11.61
CA LEU A 107 -6.02 4.98 -12.30
C LEU A 107 -7.44 4.64 -11.85
N LEU A 108 -7.79 3.36 -11.83
CA LEU A 108 -9.06 2.85 -11.34
C LEU A 108 -9.31 3.29 -9.89
N PHE A 109 -8.36 3.04 -9.00
CA PHE A 109 -8.50 3.39 -7.60
C PHE A 109 -8.68 4.90 -7.38
N SER A 110 -7.85 5.73 -8.03
CA SER A 110 -7.95 7.20 -7.92
C SER A 110 -9.30 7.73 -8.43
N SER A 111 -9.82 7.14 -9.52
CA SER A 111 -11.13 7.52 -10.05
C SER A 111 -12.28 7.13 -9.11
N LEU A 112 -12.21 5.95 -8.48
CA LEU A 112 -13.19 5.49 -7.49
C LEU A 112 -13.15 6.34 -6.21
N TRP A 113 -11.97 6.78 -5.79
CA TRP A 113 -11.82 7.67 -4.63
C TRP A 113 -12.51 9.02 -4.85
N ARG A 114 -12.29 9.66 -6.01
CA ARG A 114 -12.97 10.91 -6.37
C ARG A 114 -14.48 10.73 -6.49
N LEU A 115 -14.94 9.59 -7.00
CA LEU A 115 -16.36 9.26 -7.04
C LEU A 115 -16.99 9.19 -5.63
N LEU A 116 -16.25 8.70 -4.63
CA LEU A 116 -16.75 8.58 -3.27
C LEU A 116 -16.95 9.94 -2.59
N LEU A 117 -16.07 10.91 -2.88
CA LEU A 117 -16.05 12.21 -2.22
C LEU A 117 -16.85 13.29 -2.94
N ASP A 118 -16.93 13.25 -4.28
CA ASP A 118 -17.62 14.27 -5.05
C ASP A 118 -19.06 13.82 -5.38
N PRO A 119 -20.09 14.49 -4.83
CA PRO A 119 -21.49 14.14 -5.09
C PRO A 119 -21.96 14.46 -6.53
N THR A 120 -21.20 15.29 -7.28
CA THR A 120 -21.57 15.84 -8.59
C THR A 120 -20.98 15.10 -9.79
N ASN A 121 -20.01 14.18 -9.57
CA ASN A 121 -19.28 13.51 -10.67
C ASN A 121 -20.13 12.56 -11.54
N LEU A 122 -21.35 12.22 -11.11
CA LEU A 122 -22.29 11.39 -11.88
C LEU A 122 -23.46 12.19 -12.47
N ASN A 123 -23.36 13.52 -12.54
CA ASN A 123 -24.42 14.37 -13.09
C ASN A 123 -24.68 14.12 -14.60
N PHE A 124 -23.92 13.25 -15.27
CA PHE A 124 -24.27 12.74 -16.59
C PHE A 124 -25.54 11.86 -16.60
N ILE A 125 -25.89 11.23 -15.48
CA ILE A 125 -27.08 10.36 -15.35
C ILE A 125 -28.27 11.11 -14.71
N THR A 126 -28.06 12.35 -14.25
CA THR A 126 -29.00 13.08 -13.37
C THR A 126 -30.13 13.83 -14.07
N GLU A 127 -30.49 13.49 -15.30
CA GLU A 127 -31.84 13.86 -15.77
C GLU A 127 -32.94 13.00 -15.12
N LEU A 128 -32.58 11.89 -14.46
CA LEU A 128 -33.50 11.09 -13.64
C LEU A 128 -33.33 11.41 -12.14
N GLY A 129 -33.67 12.63 -11.74
CA GLY A 129 -33.78 13.02 -10.33
C GLY A 129 -34.81 12.17 -9.59
N GLY A 130 -34.37 11.32 -8.66
CA GLY A 130 -35.25 10.48 -7.85
C GLY A 130 -34.51 9.65 -6.79
N PRO A 131 -35.24 8.85 -5.96
CA PRO A 131 -34.70 8.03 -4.85
C PRO A 131 -33.72 6.91 -5.27
N ARG A 132 -33.27 6.90 -6.53
CA ARG A 132 -32.36 5.90 -7.13
C ARG A 132 -30.91 6.41 -7.25
N GLN A 133 -30.59 7.61 -6.75
CA GLN A 133 -29.24 8.20 -6.86
C GLN A 133 -28.16 7.30 -6.23
N GLU A 134 -28.48 6.62 -5.11
CA GLU A 134 -27.57 5.65 -4.48
C GLU A 134 -27.30 4.43 -5.36
N ILE A 135 -28.32 3.91 -6.06
CA ILE A 135 -28.19 2.78 -6.99
C ILE A 135 -27.29 3.16 -8.16
N TRP A 136 -27.39 4.40 -8.67
CA TRP A 136 -26.51 4.91 -9.72
C TRP A 136 -25.05 5.02 -9.27
N LYS A 137 -24.80 5.41 -8.00
CA LYS A 137 -23.45 5.36 -7.41
C LYS A 137 -22.91 3.94 -7.34
N MET A 138 -23.75 2.96 -7.00
CA MET A 138 -23.36 1.54 -7.01
C MET A 138 -23.07 1.03 -8.44
N LEU A 139 -23.83 1.46 -9.45
CA LEU A 139 -23.57 1.11 -10.84
C LEU A 139 -22.25 1.72 -11.34
N ALA A 140 -21.90 2.92 -10.88
CA ALA A 140 -20.65 3.58 -11.25
C ALA A 140 -19.40 2.80 -10.80
N LEU A 141 -19.50 1.98 -9.74
CA LEU A 141 -18.42 1.05 -9.34
C LEU A 141 -18.07 0.05 -10.45
N PHE A 142 -19.03 -0.30 -11.31
CA PHE A 142 -18.82 -1.19 -12.47
C PHE A 142 -18.44 -0.43 -13.74
N TYR A 143 -18.86 0.84 -13.86
CA TYR A 143 -18.57 1.69 -15.02
C TYR A 143 -17.07 1.99 -15.19
N TYR A 144 -16.38 2.42 -14.13
CA TYR A 144 -14.95 2.77 -14.22
C TYR A 144 -14.05 1.57 -14.62
N PRO A 145 -14.23 0.37 -14.03
CA PRO A 145 -13.58 -0.84 -14.53
C PRO A 145 -13.85 -1.09 -16.01
N ALA A 146 -15.10 -0.93 -16.48
CA ALA A 146 -15.44 -1.11 -17.89
C ALA A 146 -14.77 -0.07 -18.80
N LEU A 147 -14.69 1.20 -18.36
CA LEU A 147 -14.06 2.30 -19.10
C LEU A 147 -12.56 2.06 -19.31
N TYR A 148 -11.84 1.63 -18.27
CA TYR A 148 -10.38 1.42 -18.34
C TYR A 148 -9.98 -0.01 -18.73
N TYR A 149 -10.94 -0.93 -18.83
CA TYR A 149 -10.70 -2.31 -19.28
C TYR A 149 -9.92 -2.41 -20.61
N PRO A 150 -10.22 -1.62 -21.67
CA PRO A 150 -9.51 -1.76 -22.93
C PRO A 150 -8.03 -1.39 -22.83
N LEU A 151 -7.63 -0.49 -21.92
CA LEU A 151 -6.22 -0.21 -21.66
C LEU A 151 -5.51 -1.50 -21.24
N MET A 152 -6.08 -2.27 -20.30
CA MET A 152 -5.53 -3.57 -19.92
C MET A 152 -5.56 -4.58 -21.08
N ALA A 153 -6.69 -4.66 -21.79
CA ALA A 153 -6.86 -5.63 -22.87
C ALA A 153 -5.88 -5.41 -24.04
N CYS A 154 -5.48 -4.16 -24.31
CA CYS A 154 -4.46 -3.85 -25.32
C CYS A 154 -3.12 -4.56 -25.06
N GLN A 155 -2.77 -4.79 -23.79
CA GLN A 155 -1.55 -5.50 -23.40
C GLN A 155 -1.64 -7.01 -23.67
N SER A 156 -2.81 -7.63 -23.47
CA SER A 156 -2.97 -9.08 -23.54
C SER A 156 -2.88 -9.63 -24.96
N VAL A 157 -3.18 -8.82 -25.98
CA VAL A 157 -3.07 -9.21 -27.39
C VAL A 157 -1.62 -9.35 -27.86
N GLN A 158 -0.65 -8.69 -27.20
CA GLN A 158 0.79 -8.72 -27.52
C GLN A 158 1.12 -8.50 -29.02
N ARG A 159 0.25 -7.80 -29.75
CA ARG A 159 0.44 -7.42 -31.15
C ARG A 159 0.69 -5.91 -31.23
N THR A 160 1.41 -5.49 -32.26
CA THR A 160 1.65 -4.07 -32.58
C THR A 160 0.36 -3.25 -32.59
N ILE A 161 -0.71 -3.81 -33.15
CA ILE A 161 -2.04 -3.18 -33.21
C ILE A 161 -2.60 -2.90 -31.81
N GLY A 162 -2.43 -3.83 -30.86
CA GLY A 162 -2.88 -3.64 -29.47
C GLY A 162 -2.14 -2.50 -28.78
N TYR A 163 -0.82 -2.43 -28.91
CA TYR A 163 -0.03 -1.35 -28.32
C TYR A 163 -0.31 0.02 -28.98
N LEU A 164 -0.59 0.06 -30.28
CA LEU A 164 -0.95 1.29 -31.00
C LEU A 164 -2.31 1.83 -30.50
N LEU A 165 -3.30 0.94 -30.38
CA LEU A 165 -4.62 1.28 -29.85
C LEU A 165 -4.55 1.78 -28.40
N GLY A 166 -3.73 1.11 -27.58
CA GLY A 166 -3.44 1.53 -26.20
C GLY A 166 -2.76 2.90 -26.12
N THR A 167 -1.86 3.22 -27.06
CA THR A 167 -1.20 4.54 -27.14
C THR A 167 -2.24 5.64 -27.37
N ILE A 168 -3.09 5.48 -28.39
CA ILE A 168 -4.15 6.44 -28.72
C ILE A 168 -5.09 6.64 -27.53
N LEU A 169 -5.56 5.55 -26.93
CA LEU A 169 -6.48 5.60 -25.78
C LEU A 169 -5.82 6.30 -24.57
N SER A 170 -4.57 5.97 -24.26
CA SER A 170 -3.83 6.59 -23.15
C SER A 170 -3.61 8.09 -23.35
N TRP A 171 -3.31 8.54 -24.57
CA TRP A 171 -3.10 9.96 -24.88
C TRP A 171 -4.41 10.75 -24.80
N LEU A 172 -5.53 10.17 -25.24
CA LEU A 172 -6.84 10.80 -25.13
C LEU A 172 -7.26 10.97 -23.67
N HIS A 173 -7.14 9.92 -22.84
CA HIS A 173 -7.40 10.02 -21.39
C HIS A 173 -6.48 11.04 -20.71
N CYS A 174 -5.19 11.01 -21.02
CA CYS A 174 -4.19 11.90 -20.42
C CYS A 174 -4.44 13.36 -20.82
N GLY A 175 -4.59 13.62 -22.11
CA GLY A 175 -4.82 14.96 -22.66
C GLY A 175 -6.11 15.58 -22.13
N ALA A 176 -7.22 14.84 -22.14
CA ALA A 176 -8.49 15.33 -21.65
C ALA A 176 -8.46 15.63 -20.14
N LEU A 177 -7.83 14.78 -19.32
CA LEU A 177 -7.72 15.02 -17.88
C LEU A 177 -6.84 16.24 -17.58
N ILE A 178 -5.67 16.36 -18.24
CA ILE A 178 -4.79 17.52 -18.07
C ILE A 178 -5.51 18.80 -18.48
N TRP A 179 -6.20 18.78 -19.63
CA TRP A 179 -6.96 19.91 -20.13
C TRP A 179 -8.01 20.39 -19.12
N GLN A 180 -8.82 19.48 -18.58
CA GLN A 180 -9.81 19.79 -17.55
C GLN A 180 -9.18 20.39 -16.28
N THR A 181 -8.03 19.86 -15.84
CA THR A 181 -7.35 20.37 -14.63
C THR A 181 -6.66 21.72 -14.83
N VAL A 182 -6.25 22.06 -16.05
CA VAL A 182 -5.62 23.35 -16.37
C VAL A 182 -6.67 24.45 -16.50
N GLU A 183 -7.84 24.16 -17.07
CA GLU A 183 -8.93 25.13 -17.20
C GLU A 183 -9.56 25.47 -15.85
N CYS A 184 -9.78 24.46 -15.00
CA CYS A 184 -10.43 24.63 -13.70
C CYS A 184 -9.55 24.09 -12.57
N PRO A 185 -8.48 24.82 -12.18
CA PRO A 185 -7.60 24.40 -11.10
C PRO A 185 -8.22 24.60 -9.71
N GLU A 186 -9.18 25.52 -9.60
CA GLU A 186 -9.80 25.93 -8.34
C GLU A 186 -11.22 25.39 -8.20
N THR A 187 -11.52 24.82 -7.04
CA THR A 187 -12.83 24.27 -6.72
C THR A 187 -13.32 24.73 -5.34
N PRO A 188 -14.62 25.02 -5.17
CA PRO A 188 -15.16 25.45 -3.87
C PRO A 188 -15.23 24.30 -2.84
N GLN A 189 -14.97 23.05 -3.25
CA GLN A 189 -15.13 21.87 -2.42
C GLN A 189 -13.88 21.66 -1.54
N PHE A 190 -14.06 21.79 -0.22
CA PHE A 190 -13.10 21.58 0.88
C PHE A 190 -11.89 22.53 0.91
N TYR A 191 -11.16 22.69 -0.19
CA TYR A 191 -10.00 23.57 -0.30
C TYR A 191 -9.77 24.01 -1.75
N ARG A 192 -9.26 25.22 -1.93
CA ARG A 192 -9.04 25.88 -3.22
C ARG A 192 -8.43 24.96 -4.28
N TYR A 193 -7.37 24.21 -3.95
CA TYR A 193 -6.66 23.32 -4.88
C TYR A 193 -6.93 21.82 -4.66
N TYR A 194 -8.00 21.44 -3.96
CA TYR A 194 -8.28 20.03 -3.62
C TYR A 194 -8.44 19.15 -4.86
N SER A 195 -9.23 19.59 -5.85
CA SER A 195 -9.44 18.84 -7.11
C SER A 195 -8.12 18.55 -7.82
N LEU A 196 -7.23 19.54 -7.92
CA LEU A 196 -5.90 19.38 -8.50
C LEU A 196 -5.06 18.34 -7.73
N LEU A 197 -4.94 18.49 -6.41
CA LEU A 197 -4.12 17.60 -5.58
C LEU A 197 -4.63 16.15 -5.56
N SER A 198 -5.95 15.96 -5.62
CA SER A 198 -6.57 14.64 -5.68
C SER A 198 -6.42 13.97 -7.05
N ALA A 199 -6.34 14.76 -8.14
CA ALA A 199 -6.13 14.29 -9.50
C ALA A 199 -4.66 13.95 -9.81
N LEU A 200 -3.69 14.50 -9.07
CA LEU A 200 -2.25 14.28 -9.30
C LEU A 200 -1.85 12.81 -9.49
N PRO A 201 -2.28 11.86 -8.64
CA PRO A 201 -1.86 10.48 -8.83
C PRO A 201 -2.46 9.83 -10.07
N GLN A 202 -3.65 10.27 -10.47
CA GLN A 202 -4.30 9.82 -11.69
C GLN A 202 -3.57 10.33 -12.93
N ILE A 203 -3.17 11.60 -12.92
CA ILE A 203 -2.34 12.21 -13.97
C ILE A 203 -1.00 11.47 -14.06
N CYS A 204 -0.35 11.20 -12.93
CA CYS A 204 0.92 10.45 -12.90
C CYS A 204 0.78 9.04 -13.50
N CYS A 205 -0.30 8.32 -13.17
CA CYS A 205 -0.58 7.01 -13.75
C CYS A 205 -0.81 7.08 -15.27
N LEU A 206 -1.54 8.09 -15.74
CA LEU A 206 -1.81 8.29 -17.17
C LEU A 206 -0.56 8.72 -17.96
N ILE A 207 0.31 9.56 -17.38
CA ILE A 207 1.61 9.92 -17.95
C ILE A 207 2.51 8.67 -18.06
N LEU A 208 2.50 7.80 -17.03
CA LEU A 208 3.25 6.55 -17.12
C LEU A 208 2.72 5.67 -18.25
N LEU A 209 1.39 5.55 -18.40
CA LEU A 209 0.79 4.81 -19.51
C LEU A 209 1.15 5.43 -20.87
N SER A 210 1.06 6.75 -21.00
CA SER A 210 1.30 7.48 -22.24
C SER A 210 2.74 7.37 -22.72
N ALA A 211 3.68 7.12 -21.82
CA ALA A 211 5.08 6.81 -22.16
C ALA A 211 5.31 5.31 -22.45
N VAL A 212 4.71 4.42 -21.64
CA VAL A 212 5.00 2.97 -21.71
C VAL A 212 4.36 2.29 -22.93
N TYR A 213 3.16 2.69 -23.36
CA TYR A 213 2.55 2.14 -24.59
C TYR A 213 3.38 2.41 -25.85
N PRO A 214 3.79 3.65 -26.16
CA PRO A 214 4.63 3.92 -27.32
C PRO A 214 6.04 3.34 -27.20
N ALA A 215 6.62 3.27 -26.00
CA ALA A 215 7.88 2.53 -25.82
C ALA A 215 7.74 1.05 -26.23
N MET A 216 6.60 0.43 -25.91
CA MET A 216 6.31 -0.95 -26.27
C MET A 216 5.94 -1.14 -27.74
N THR A 217 5.26 -0.18 -28.39
CA THR A 217 5.08 -0.23 -29.84
C THR A 217 6.44 -0.21 -30.54
N MET A 218 7.33 0.71 -30.18
CA MET A 218 8.69 0.80 -30.74
C MET A 218 9.50 -0.48 -30.50
N TYR A 219 9.44 -1.01 -29.28
CA TYR A 219 10.11 -2.26 -28.94
C TYR A 219 9.58 -3.43 -29.78
N SER A 220 8.25 -3.56 -29.92
CA SER A 220 7.64 -4.63 -30.71
C SER A 220 7.97 -4.55 -32.21
N LEU A 221 8.09 -3.33 -32.75
CA LEU A 221 8.52 -3.11 -34.14
C LEU A 221 10.00 -3.49 -34.33
N ARG A 222 10.85 -3.13 -33.37
CA ARG A 222 12.28 -3.48 -33.38
C ARG A 222 12.53 -4.98 -33.15
N GLN A 223 11.70 -5.65 -32.36
CA GLN A 223 11.86 -7.08 -32.09
C GLN A 223 11.36 -7.96 -33.25
N ARG A 224 10.48 -7.43 -34.11
CA ARG A 224 10.08 -8.12 -35.35
C ARG A 224 11.26 -8.36 -36.30
N SER A 225 12.38 -7.65 -36.15
CA SER A 225 13.62 -7.86 -36.90
C SER A 225 14.66 -8.76 -36.21
N HIS A 226 14.49 -9.12 -34.93
CA HIS A 226 15.38 -10.04 -34.21
C HIS A 226 14.58 -11.20 -33.62
N SER A 227 14.82 -12.41 -34.14
CA SER A 227 14.17 -13.67 -33.79
C SER A 227 13.83 -13.85 -32.30
N GLU A 228 12.61 -14.30 -32.04
CA GLU A 228 11.99 -14.54 -30.73
C GLU A 228 12.82 -15.42 -29.77
N GLN A 229 13.60 -14.80 -28.89
CA GLN A 229 13.97 -15.42 -27.62
C GLN A 229 13.18 -14.77 -26.50
N MET A 230 12.16 -15.48 -26.02
CA MET A 230 11.31 -15.08 -24.91
C MET A 230 12.16 -14.95 -23.62
N PRO A 231 12.35 -13.74 -23.06
CA PRO A 231 13.20 -13.51 -21.89
C PRO A 231 12.72 -14.23 -20.62
N ASN A 232 11.46 -14.68 -20.58
CA ASN A 232 10.88 -15.40 -19.43
C ASN A 232 11.46 -16.81 -19.24
N LYS A 233 11.91 -17.48 -20.31
CA LYS A 233 12.57 -18.80 -20.21
C LYS A 233 13.83 -18.71 -19.34
N ASN A 234 14.59 -17.64 -19.48
CA ASN A 234 15.86 -17.46 -18.79
C ASN A 234 15.69 -17.35 -17.27
N ASN A 235 14.64 -16.68 -16.77
CA ASN A 235 14.49 -16.44 -15.33
C ASN A 235 14.17 -17.70 -14.52
N TYR A 236 13.21 -18.52 -14.99
CA TYR A 236 12.84 -19.76 -14.31
C TYR A 236 13.97 -20.79 -14.39
N LEU A 237 14.69 -20.83 -15.52
CA LEU A 237 15.88 -21.68 -15.68
C LEU A 237 17.05 -21.20 -14.81
N GLN A 238 17.24 -19.89 -14.65
CA GLN A 238 18.21 -19.32 -13.72
C GLN A 238 17.86 -19.66 -12.27
N TYR A 239 16.58 -19.57 -11.89
CA TYR A 239 16.13 -19.97 -10.57
C TYR A 239 16.40 -21.47 -10.34
N LEU A 240 16.03 -22.34 -11.29
CA LEU A 240 16.35 -23.76 -11.23
C LEU A 240 17.87 -24.01 -11.11
N LYS A 241 18.68 -23.28 -11.88
CA LYS A 241 20.15 -23.34 -11.80
C LYS A 241 20.65 -22.89 -10.43
N SER A 242 20.04 -21.89 -9.82
CA SER A 242 20.40 -21.41 -8.47
C SER A 242 20.06 -22.42 -7.37
N VAL A 243 18.94 -23.16 -7.53
CA VAL A 243 18.54 -24.22 -6.59
C VAL A 243 19.43 -25.46 -6.73
N LEU A 244 19.84 -25.80 -7.97
CA LEU A 244 20.74 -26.92 -8.23
C LEU A 244 22.21 -26.61 -7.93
N ARG A 245 22.60 -25.33 -8.00
CA ARG A 245 23.96 -24.91 -7.67
C ARG A 245 24.16 -25.05 -6.17
N ARG A 246 25.20 -25.79 -5.78
CA ARG A 246 25.59 -25.95 -4.38
C ARG A 246 25.82 -24.55 -3.80
N LYS A 247 25.23 -24.27 -2.64
CA LYS A 247 25.36 -22.99 -1.95
C LYS A 247 26.82 -22.84 -1.50
N ASP A 248 27.63 -22.21 -2.34
CA ASP A 248 28.94 -21.72 -1.94
C ASP A 248 28.69 -20.64 -0.87
N SER A 249 29.34 -20.75 0.28
CA SER A 249 29.22 -19.79 1.36
C SER A 249 29.84 -18.46 0.92
N ASP A 250 29.02 -17.56 0.38
CA ASP A 250 29.46 -16.20 0.07
C ASP A 250 29.83 -15.50 1.38
N GLY A 251 31.13 -15.21 1.53
CA GLY A 251 31.66 -14.44 2.63
C GLY A 251 31.11 -13.02 2.60
N SER A 252 30.57 -12.57 3.74
CA SER A 252 30.09 -11.21 3.93
C SER A 252 31.21 -10.20 3.70
N LYS A 253 31.09 -9.35 2.68
CA LYS A 253 31.94 -8.18 2.52
C LYS A 253 31.37 -7.05 3.38
N GLU A 254 32.09 -6.69 4.45
CA GLU A 254 31.79 -5.49 5.23
C GLU A 254 32.22 -4.25 4.42
N SER A 255 31.28 -3.34 4.15
CA SER A 255 31.60 -2.01 3.61
C SER A 255 31.36 -0.94 4.67
N SER A 256 32.41 -0.17 4.94
CA SER A 256 32.50 0.89 5.95
C SER A 256 31.96 2.22 5.40
N GLY A 257 30.74 2.58 5.80
CA GLY A 257 30.18 3.91 5.56
C GLY A 257 28.69 3.97 5.91
N PHE A 258 28.28 4.93 6.75
CA PHE A 258 26.90 5.04 7.26
C PHE A 258 25.86 5.23 6.13
N GLY A 259 26.20 6.00 5.09
CA GLY A 259 25.34 6.18 3.90
C GLY A 259 25.25 4.94 2.99
N SER A 260 26.37 4.23 2.80
CA SER A 260 26.38 2.95 2.06
C SER A 260 25.69 1.83 2.83
N GLN A 261 25.70 1.86 4.17
CA GLN A 261 24.97 0.92 5.01
C GLN A 261 23.47 1.14 4.92
N VAL A 262 22.97 2.38 4.99
CA VAL A 262 21.53 2.64 4.84
C VAL A 262 21.04 2.30 3.43
N SER A 263 21.82 2.64 2.39
CA SER A 263 21.51 2.26 1.01
C SER A 263 21.54 0.75 0.80
N GLN A 264 22.54 0.04 1.34
CA GLN A 264 22.60 -1.43 1.29
C GLN A 264 21.50 -2.09 2.14
N ILE A 265 21.11 -1.52 3.28
CA ILE A 265 20.00 -2.01 4.09
C ILE A 265 18.70 -1.85 3.30
N ILE A 266 18.44 -0.69 2.69
CA ILE A 266 17.23 -0.48 1.87
C ILE A 266 17.25 -1.37 0.61
N CYS A 267 18.39 -1.48 -0.08
CA CYS A 267 18.51 -2.32 -1.28
C CYS A 267 18.48 -3.82 -0.97
N SER A 268 19.05 -4.28 0.15
CA SER A 268 18.93 -5.67 0.61
C SER A 268 17.56 -5.99 1.18
N TYR A 269 16.90 -5.01 1.80
CA TYR A 269 15.55 -5.09 2.32
C TYR A 269 14.52 -5.15 1.17
N LEU A 270 14.67 -4.33 0.14
CA LEU A 270 13.74 -4.28 -1.00
C LEU A 270 14.08 -5.32 -2.09
N TYR A 271 15.34 -5.79 -2.16
CA TYR A 271 15.83 -6.65 -3.24
C TYR A 271 16.85 -7.70 -2.75
N PRO A 272 16.42 -8.78 -2.05
CA PRO A 272 17.36 -9.84 -1.66
C PRO A 272 17.83 -10.65 -2.89
N GLN A 273 19.15 -10.84 -2.95
CA GLN A 273 20.05 -11.30 -4.04
C GLN A 273 19.75 -12.65 -4.72
N ASN A 274 18.69 -13.38 -4.37
CA ASN A 274 18.41 -14.67 -5.00
C ASN A 274 18.02 -14.48 -6.48
N ALA A 275 18.98 -14.71 -7.37
CA ALA A 275 18.83 -14.58 -8.81
C ALA A 275 17.64 -15.42 -9.31
N GLY A 276 16.63 -14.75 -9.87
CA GLY A 276 15.53 -15.40 -10.59
C GLY A 276 14.21 -15.58 -9.82
N PHE A 277 14.16 -15.42 -8.49
CA PHE A 277 12.86 -15.47 -7.78
C PHE A 277 12.15 -14.12 -7.88
N ARG A 278 10.98 -14.11 -8.53
CA ARG A 278 10.19 -12.91 -8.80
C ARG A 278 8.98 -12.84 -7.86
N LEU A 279 8.72 -11.65 -7.30
CA LEU A 279 7.52 -11.41 -6.51
C LEU A 279 6.28 -11.43 -7.41
N SER A 280 5.16 -11.90 -6.89
CA SER A 280 3.89 -11.92 -7.60
C SER A 280 3.43 -10.51 -7.97
N LEU A 281 2.84 -10.39 -9.16
CA LEU A 281 2.30 -9.12 -9.65
C LEU A 281 1.24 -8.57 -8.70
N ARG A 282 0.41 -9.45 -8.12
CA ARG A 282 -0.70 -9.07 -7.24
C ARG A 282 -0.25 -8.45 -5.93
N ALA A 283 0.83 -8.95 -5.32
CA ALA A 283 1.40 -8.32 -4.12
C ALA A 283 1.93 -6.91 -4.41
N ILE A 284 2.58 -6.73 -5.56
CA ILE A 284 3.07 -5.42 -6.01
C ILE A 284 1.90 -4.47 -6.27
N LEU A 285 0.87 -4.93 -6.98
CA LEU A 285 -0.36 -4.16 -7.23
C LEU A 285 -1.03 -3.72 -5.94
N ALA A 286 -1.16 -4.63 -4.97
CA ALA A 286 -1.77 -4.34 -3.68
C ALA A 286 -1.03 -3.23 -2.94
N VAL A 287 0.31 -3.28 -2.89
CA VAL A 287 1.10 -2.24 -2.19
C VAL A 287 1.08 -0.90 -2.91
N ILE A 288 1.18 -0.87 -4.25
CA ILE A 288 1.09 0.38 -5.01
C ILE A 288 -0.29 1.03 -4.82
N ALA A 289 -1.36 0.24 -4.91
CA ALA A 289 -2.72 0.72 -4.68
C ALA A 289 -2.90 1.22 -3.24
N SER A 290 -2.30 0.56 -2.24
CA SER A 290 -2.32 0.99 -0.85
C SER A 290 -1.53 2.28 -0.57
N ILE A 291 -0.39 2.49 -1.23
CA ILE A 291 0.36 3.75 -1.10
C ILE A 291 -0.46 4.90 -1.69
N LEU A 292 -1.07 4.64 -2.85
CA LEU A 292 -1.93 5.58 -3.53
C LEU A 292 -3.18 5.93 -2.69
N SER A 293 -3.79 4.93 -2.05
CA SER A 293 -4.91 5.16 -1.13
C SER A 293 -4.50 5.89 0.13
N GLY A 294 -3.31 5.59 0.68
CA GLY A 294 -2.74 6.30 1.80
C GLY A 294 -2.57 7.80 1.51
N TYR A 295 -2.07 8.15 0.32
CA TYR A 295 -1.96 9.55 -0.13
C TYR A 295 -3.33 10.24 -0.15
N GLN A 296 -4.34 9.59 -0.73
CA GLN A 296 -5.67 10.15 -0.86
C GLN A 296 -6.35 10.38 0.50
N VAL A 297 -6.24 9.43 1.43
CA VAL A 297 -6.76 9.59 2.80
C VAL A 297 -5.99 10.69 3.55
N ALA A 298 -4.67 10.73 3.44
CA ALA A 298 -3.85 11.76 4.08
C ALA A 298 -4.18 13.17 3.56
N LEU A 299 -4.43 13.31 2.26
CA LEU A 299 -4.85 14.57 1.66
C LEU A 299 -6.18 15.06 2.24
N VAL A 300 -7.18 14.17 2.36
CA VAL A 300 -8.49 14.51 2.95
C VAL A 300 -8.35 14.91 4.42
N LEU A 301 -7.58 14.16 5.21
CA LEU A 301 -7.33 14.50 6.61
C LEU A 301 -6.71 15.91 6.74
N LEU A 302 -5.70 16.21 5.91
CA LEU A 302 -5.02 17.50 5.90
C LEU A 302 -5.94 18.65 5.49
N VAL A 303 -6.71 18.46 4.41
CA VAL A 303 -7.61 19.46 3.84
C VAL A 303 -8.83 19.74 4.73
N MET A 304 -9.31 18.76 5.49
CA MET A 304 -10.43 18.99 6.43
C MET A 304 -10.01 19.76 7.68
N PHE A 305 -8.79 19.52 8.18
CA PHE A 305 -8.35 20.06 9.47
C PHE A 305 -7.61 21.40 9.36
N LEU A 306 -6.71 21.57 8.39
CA LEU A 306 -5.87 22.79 8.35
C LEU A 306 -6.67 24.07 8.06
N PRO A 307 -7.60 24.12 7.10
CA PRO A 307 -8.38 25.32 6.83
C PRO A 307 -9.26 25.72 8.02
N THR A 308 -9.88 24.75 8.69
CA THR A 308 -10.74 25.01 9.85
C THR A 308 -9.93 25.57 11.01
N VAL A 309 -8.77 24.99 11.33
CA VAL A 309 -7.89 25.51 12.40
C VAL A 309 -7.28 26.87 12.05
N LYS A 310 -6.92 27.13 10.79
CA LYS A 310 -6.42 28.44 10.36
C LYS A 310 -7.48 29.52 10.45
N LYS A 311 -8.72 29.23 10.04
CA LYS A 311 -9.87 30.13 10.22
C LYS A 311 -10.10 30.44 11.70
N VAL A 312 -10.10 29.41 12.55
CA VAL A 312 -10.26 29.58 14.01
C VAL A 312 -9.12 30.41 14.59
N ARG A 313 -7.86 30.19 14.18
CA ARG A 313 -6.71 31.00 14.65
C ARG A 313 -6.84 32.47 14.26
N GLN A 314 -7.29 32.75 13.03
CA GLN A 314 -7.46 34.11 12.54
C GLN A 314 -8.64 34.83 13.19
N ALA A 315 -9.66 34.08 13.65
CA ALA A 315 -10.82 34.61 14.36
C ALA A 315 -10.59 34.81 15.88
N VAL A 316 -9.38 34.55 16.39
CA VAL A 316 -9.07 34.79 17.82
C VAL A 316 -8.83 36.28 18.04
N ASP A 317 -9.90 37.00 18.32
CA ASP A 317 -9.89 38.42 18.67
C ASP A 317 -10.13 38.65 20.18
N ALA A 318 -10.01 39.90 20.63
CA ALA A 318 -10.26 40.27 22.02
C ALA A 318 -11.68 39.91 22.51
N ASP A 319 -12.67 39.94 21.62
CA ASP A 319 -14.06 39.60 21.92
C ASP A 319 -14.25 38.08 22.12
N PHE A 320 -13.48 37.26 21.40
CA PHE A 320 -13.47 35.81 21.61
C PHE A 320 -12.94 35.46 23.01
N ILE A 321 -11.92 36.19 23.48
CA ILE A 321 -11.40 36.04 24.85
C ILE A 321 -12.43 36.48 25.89
N LEU A 322 -13.21 37.53 25.62
CA LEU A 322 -14.30 37.97 26.50
C LEU A 322 -15.41 36.92 26.63
N MET A 323 -15.78 36.24 25.53
CA MET A 323 -16.67 35.08 25.59
C MET A 323 -16.11 33.95 26.46
N LEU A 324 -14.82 33.60 26.28
CA LEU A 324 -14.15 32.57 27.08
C LEU A 324 -14.14 32.91 28.58
N ALA A 325 -13.92 34.18 28.93
CA ALA A 325 -14.05 34.66 30.30
C ALA A 325 -15.49 34.51 30.82
N GLY A 326 -16.50 34.77 29.97
CA GLY A 326 -17.91 34.52 30.26
C GLY A 326 -18.26 33.05 30.51
N PHE A 327 -17.49 32.11 29.94
CA PHE A 327 -17.58 30.67 30.24
C PHE A 327 -16.84 30.24 31.51
N GLY A 328 -16.25 31.19 32.27
CA GLY A 328 -15.60 30.92 33.55
C GLY A 328 -14.11 30.53 33.44
N VAL A 329 -13.47 30.76 32.29
CA VAL A 329 -12.01 30.59 32.17
C VAL A 329 -11.32 31.83 32.76
N THR A 330 -10.43 31.64 33.74
CA THR A 330 -9.64 32.74 34.32
C THR A 330 -8.62 33.22 33.30
N VAL A 331 -8.86 34.40 32.71
CA VAL A 331 -7.98 35.05 31.73
C VAL A 331 -7.03 36.01 32.46
N ASP A 332 -5.79 36.12 31.96
CA ASP A 332 -4.79 37.10 32.41
C ASP A 332 -5.35 38.54 32.25
N GLU A 333 -4.93 39.48 33.10
CA GLU A 333 -5.46 40.88 33.08
C GLU A 333 -5.17 41.58 31.74
N ASP A 334 -4.08 41.20 31.07
CA ASP A 334 -3.68 41.72 29.76
C ASP A 334 -4.36 40.96 28.60
N LYS A 335 -5.44 41.54 28.05
CA LYS A 335 -6.21 40.97 26.93
C LYS A 335 -5.35 40.62 25.70
N SER A 336 -4.40 41.48 25.33
CA SER A 336 -3.51 41.27 24.16
C SER A 336 -2.55 40.09 24.36
N ARG A 337 -2.08 39.88 25.59
CA ARG A 337 -1.23 38.71 25.94
C ARG A 337 -2.06 37.43 25.95
N ALA A 338 -3.30 37.48 26.44
CA ALA A 338 -4.21 36.35 26.42
C ALA A 338 -4.51 35.85 24.99
N VAL A 339 -4.77 36.77 24.05
CA VAL A 339 -4.94 36.45 22.62
C VAL A 339 -3.70 35.73 22.07
N ALA A 340 -2.50 36.27 22.35
CA ALA A 340 -1.25 35.67 21.88
C ALA A 340 -1.01 34.25 22.45
N PHE A 341 -1.36 34.00 23.72
CA PHE A 341 -1.26 32.67 24.33
C PHE A 341 -2.22 31.67 23.69
N VAL A 342 -3.49 32.03 23.50
CA VAL A 342 -4.48 31.15 22.88
C VAL A 342 -4.09 30.83 21.43
N ALA A 343 -3.65 31.84 20.67
CA ALA A 343 -3.16 31.64 19.30
C ALA A 343 -1.94 30.68 19.26
N TYR A 344 -1.01 30.79 20.22
CA TYR A 344 0.14 29.90 20.34
C TYR A 344 -0.27 28.44 20.62
N TYR A 345 -1.24 28.20 21.50
CA TYR A 345 -1.73 26.84 21.76
C TYR A 345 -2.45 26.23 20.55
N ILE A 346 -3.23 27.01 19.82
CA ILE A 346 -3.85 26.58 18.56
C ILE A 346 -2.77 26.29 17.50
N TRP A 347 -1.66 27.03 17.50
CA TRP A 347 -0.48 26.72 16.69
C TRP A 347 0.19 25.40 17.08
N ALA A 348 0.38 25.14 18.37
CA ALA A 348 0.91 23.86 18.84
C ALA A 348 0.02 22.67 18.40
N VAL A 349 -1.31 22.82 18.45
CA VAL A 349 -2.26 21.80 17.98
C VAL A 349 -2.13 21.54 16.47
N GLU A 350 -1.99 22.60 15.65
CA GLU A 350 -1.74 22.46 14.20
C GLU A 350 -0.46 21.65 13.94
N VAL A 351 0.64 22.01 14.61
CA VAL A 351 1.93 21.33 14.46
C VAL A 351 1.83 19.87 14.89
N CYS A 352 1.16 19.57 16.01
CA CYS A 352 0.95 18.20 16.48
C CYS A 352 0.18 17.35 15.46
N TYR A 353 -0.84 17.92 14.82
CA TYR A 353 -1.63 17.24 13.80
C TYR A 353 -0.80 16.91 12.56
N ILE A 354 -0.05 17.89 12.04
CA ILE A 354 0.81 17.69 10.87
C ILE A 354 1.90 16.64 11.18
N ALA A 355 2.56 16.76 12.34
CA ALA A 355 3.58 15.81 12.76
C ALA A 355 3.02 14.38 12.91
N ALA A 356 1.81 14.23 13.46
CA ALA A 356 1.15 12.94 13.58
C ALA A 356 0.84 12.32 12.22
N LEU A 357 0.35 13.12 11.27
CA LEU A 357 0.04 12.66 9.92
C LEU A 357 1.29 12.20 9.17
N VAL A 358 2.38 12.98 9.25
CA VAL A 358 3.66 12.62 8.64
C VAL A 358 4.21 11.31 9.24
N LEU A 359 4.13 11.17 10.56
CA LEU A 359 4.57 9.95 11.26
C LEU A 359 3.70 8.73 10.87
N ALA A 360 2.38 8.89 10.78
CA ALA A 360 1.45 7.84 10.33
C ALA A 360 1.76 7.41 8.89
N CYS A 361 1.97 8.36 7.98
CA CYS A 361 2.38 8.08 6.60
C CYS A 361 3.72 7.33 6.53
N ALA A 362 4.72 7.73 7.33
CA ALA A 362 6.00 7.03 7.40
C ALA A 362 5.86 5.60 7.93
N VAL A 363 5.09 5.41 9.01
CA VAL A 363 4.83 4.08 9.58
C VAL A 363 4.08 3.18 8.59
N THR A 364 3.02 3.68 7.95
CA THR A 364 2.28 2.89 6.94
C THR A 364 3.18 2.45 5.78
N VAL A 365 3.96 3.37 5.18
CA VAL A 365 4.86 3.05 4.07
C VAL A 365 5.91 2.02 4.50
N THR A 366 6.56 2.21 5.65
CA THR A 366 7.57 1.25 6.13
C THR A 366 6.97 -0.13 6.41
N MET A 367 5.75 -0.20 6.96
CA MET A 367 5.05 -1.47 7.20
C MET A 367 4.61 -2.16 5.91
N LEU A 368 4.18 -1.42 4.89
CA LEU A 368 3.85 -1.97 3.57
C LEU A 368 5.08 -2.55 2.87
N LEU A 369 6.21 -1.84 2.94
CA LEU A 369 7.49 -2.36 2.44
C LEU A 369 7.88 -3.64 3.19
N ARG A 370 7.72 -3.66 4.52
CA ARG A 370 7.97 -4.87 5.33
C ARG A 370 7.10 -6.06 4.93
N SER A 371 5.83 -5.80 4.62
CA SER A 371 4.89 -6.81 4.15
C SER A 371 5.37 -7.47 2.85
N LEU A 372 5.92 -6.71 1.88
CA LEU A 372 6.48 -7.29 0.65
C LEU A 372 7.65 -8.24 0.94
N VAL A 373 8.54 -7.87 1.86
CA VAL A 373 9.68 -8.71 2.24
C VAL A 373 9.21 -10.00 2.88
N LYS A 374 8.27 -9.91 3.82
CA LYS A 374 7.70 -11.09 4.48
C LYS A 374 6.94 -11.95 3.49
N HIS A 375 6.21 -11.35 2.56
CA HIS A 375 5.48 -12.07 1.51
C HIS A 375 6.42 -12.87 0.61
N ARG A 376 7.55 -12.26 0.19
CA ARG A 376 8.60 -12.96 -0.57
C ARG A 376 9.17 -14.14 0.22
N TRP A 377 9.51 -13.92 1.49
CA TRP A 377 10.04 -14.96 2.36
C TRP A 377 9.03 -16.10 2.53
N ALA A 378 7.76 -15.77 2.78
CA ALA A 378 6.69 -16.75 2.95
C ALA A 378 6.45 -17.58 1.69
N LEU A 379 6.42 -16.96 0.51
CA LEU A 379 6.32 -17.66 -0.77
C LEU A 379 7.51 -18.60 -0.99
N HIS A 380 8.74 -18.14 -0.73
CA HIS A 380 9.95 -18.94 -0.87
C HIS A 380 9.95 -20.15 0.07
N SER A 381 9.63 -19.94 1.36
CA SER A 381 9.53 -21.00 2.35
C SER A 381 8.48 -22.04 1.97
N LEU A 382 7.32 -21.62 1.47
CA LEU A 382 6.27 -22.54 0.99
C LEU A 382 6.69 -23.30 -0.28
N CYS A 383 7.37 -22.65 -1.23
CA CYS A 383 7.91 -23.33 -2.41
C CYS A 383 8.99 -24.37 -2.03
N SER A 384 9.71 -24.16 -0.94
CA SER A 384 10.69 -25.12 -0.42
C SER A 384 10.05 -26.27 0.38
N GLY A 385 8.73 -26.26 0.58
CA GLY A 385 8.01 -27.26 1.37
C GLY A 385 8.08 -27.05 2.89
N GLN A 386 8.62 -25.93 3.36
CA GLN A 386 8.72 -25.58 4.79
C GLN A 386 7.41 -24.94 5.29
N VAL A 387 6.33 -25.74 5.27
CA VAL A 387 4.97 -25.27 5.60
C VAL A 387 4.85 -24.80 7.05
N SER A 388 5.52 -25.48 7.99
CA SER A 388 5.48 -25.17 9.43
C SER A 388 6.12 -23.83 9.83
N LEU A 389 6.95 -23.23 8.95
CA LEU A 389 7.52 -21.90 9.18
C LEU A 389 6.53 -20.77 8.89
N VAL A 390 5.50 -21.05 8.11
CA VAL A 390 4.53 -20.03 7.63
C VAL A 390 3.16 -20.27 8.23
N PHE A 391 2.71 -21.52 8.31
CA PHE A 391 1.44 -21.90 8.91
C PHE A 391 1.68 -22.70 10.19
N LEU A 392 0.95 -22.38 11.26
CA LEU A 392 0.94 -23.16 12.51
C LEU A 392 0.63 -24.63 12.27
N GLN A 393 -0.41 -24.86 11.46
CA GLN A 393 -0.96 -26.18 11.22
C GLN A 393 -0.47 -26.64 9.85
N SER A 394 -0.08 -27.92 9.79
CA SER A 394 0.23 -28.59 8.53
C SER A 394 -1.04 -28.65 7.68
N CYS A 395 -1.23 -27.66 6.82
CA CYS A 395 -2.32 -27.61 5.86
C CYS A 395 -1.87 -28.22 4.53
N SER A 396 -2.73 -29.02 3.91
CA SER A 396 -2.52 -29.44 2.53
C SER A 396 -2.68 -28.21 1.62
N ILE A 397 -1.67 -27.94 0.80
CA ILE A 397 -1.70 -26.88 -0.22
C ILE A 397 -2.63 -27.37 -1.34
N ARG A 398 -3.92 -27.01 -1.27
CA ARG A 398 -4.93 -27.33 -2.28
C ARG A 398 -5.77 -26.09 -2.58
N PRO A 399 -6.18 -25.91 -3.85
CA PRO A 399 -7.13 -24.86 -4.20
C PRO A 399 -8.49 -25.17 -3.55
N THR A 400 -8.96 -24.25 -2.71
CA THR A 400 -10.29 -24.32 -2.08
C THR A 400 -11.16 -23.16 -2.56
N PRO A 401 -12.50 -23.27 -2.54
CA PRO A 401 -13.38 -22.17 -2.97
C PRO A 401 -13.17 -20.90 -2.14
N MET A 402 -12.92 -21.06 -0.83
CA MET A 402 -12.56 -19.94 0.05
C MET A 402 -11.22 -19.31 -0.36
N ALA A 403 -10.22 -20.12 -0.72
CA ALA A 403 -8.95 -19.60 -1.22
C ALA A 403 -9.08 -18.81 -2.52
N LEU A 404 -9.96 -19.26 -3.42
CA LEU A 404 -10.24 -18.53 -4.66
C LEU A 404 -10.92 -17.18 -4.38
N SER A 405 -11.91 -17.14 -3.48
CA SER A 405 -12.57 -15.89 -3.07
C SER A 405 -11.59 -14.90 -2.42
N SER A 406 -10.75 -15.39 -1.51
CA SER A 406 -9.69 -14.62 -0.87
C SER A 406 -8.66 -14.09 -1.87
N TRP A 407 -8.31 -14.90 -2.86
CA TRP A 407 -7.42 -14.48 -3.93
C TRP A 407 -8.04 -13.35 -4.76
N MET A 408 -9.32 -13.44 -5.13
CA MET A 408 -9.98 -12.37 -5.89
C MET A 408 -10.04 -11.04 -5.13
N SER A 409 -10.24 -11.07 -3.81
CA SER A 409 -10.46 -9.88 -2.98
C SER A 409 -9.19 -9.27 -2.36
N TYR A 410 -8.03 -9.93 -2.49
CA TYR A 410 -6.79 -9.54 -1.79
C TYR A 410 -6.39 -8.07 -1.98
N ILE A 411 -6.36 -7.58 -3.23
CA ILE A 411 -5.92 -6.20 -3.54
C ILE A 411 -6.84 -5.18 -2.85
N SER A 412 -8.17 -5.33 -3.02
CA SER A 412 -9.15 -4.45 -2.39
C SER A 412 -9.10 -4.50 -0.87
N TYR A 413 -8.88 -5.69 -0.30
CA TYR A 413 -8.84 -5.87 1.16
C TYR A 413 -7.60 -5.19 1.76
N GLN A 414 -6.44 -5.33 1.12
CA GLN A 414 -5.20 -4.64 1.52
C GLN A 414 -5.39 -3.11 1.49
N VAL A 415 -6.01 -2.58 0.44
CA VAL A 415 -6.30 -1.16 0.30
C VAL A 415 -7.25 -0.66 1.41
N ALA A 416 -8.35 -1.37 1.66
CA ALA A 416 -9.31 -0.99 2.70
C ALA A 416 -8.66 -0.97 4.09
N VAL A 417 -7.91 -2.02 4.45
CA VAL A 417 -7.20 -2.11 5.73
C VAL A 417 -6.16 -0.99 5.87
N THR A 418 -5.48 -0.59 4.78
CA THR A 418 -4.56 0.56 4.82
C THR A 418 -5.26 1.89 5.03
N CYS A 419 -6.43 2.12 4.43
CA CYS A 419 -7.18 3.36 4.64
C CYS A 419 -7.64 3.49 6.10
N PHE A 420 -8.27 2.44 6.65
CA PHE A 420 -8.68 2.44 8.05
C PHE A 420 -7.49 2.49 9.01
N GLY A 421 -6.42 1.77 8.69
CA GLY A 421 -5.22 1.76 9.50
C GLY A 421 -4.54 3.12 9.56
N LEU A 422 -4.46 3.86 8.45
CA LEU A 422 -3.93 5.22 8.44
C LEU A 422 -4.76 6.15 9.34
N ILE A 423 -6.09 6.08 9.28
CA ILE A 423 -6.98 6.89 10.12
C ILE A 423 -6.75 6.57 11.60
N ILE A 424 -6.75 5.29 11.98
CA ILE A 424 -6.54 4.87 13.37
C ILE A 424 -5.14 5.27 13.86
N GLN A 425 -4.11 5.04 13.05
CA GLN A 425 -2.73 5.44 13.37
C GLN A 425 -2.62 6.95 13.56
N HIS A 426 -3.22 7.74 12.66
CA HIS A 426 -3.23 9.20 12.76
C HIS A 426 -3.90 9.69 14.05
N VAL A 427 -5.09 9.16 14.37
CA VAL A 427 -5.82 9.55 15.58
C VAL A 427 -5.01 9.23 16.84
N VAL A 428 -4.46 8.02 16.94
CA VAL A 428 -3.66 7.61 18.11
C VAL A 428 -2.38 8.45 18.22
N LEU A 429 -1.64 8.62 17.12
CA LEU A 429 -0.41 9.42 17.11
C LEU A 429 -0.68 10.91 17.38
N PHE A 430 -1.82 11.44 16.95
CA PHE A 430 -2.24 12.81 17.26
C PHE A 430 -2.43 13.01 18.76
N PHE A 431 -3.18 12.13 19.43
CA PHE A 431 -3.34 12.20 20.88
C PHE A 431 -2.01 12.01 21.62
N CYS A 432 -1.16 11.07 21.19
CA CYS A 432 0.18 10.91 21.76
C CYS A 432 1.02 12.18 21.60
N ASN A 433 1.02 12.80 20.42
CA ASN A 433 1.75 14.04 20.17
C ASN A 433 1.21 15.21 20.99
N LEU A 434 -0.10 15.32 21.18
CA LEU A 434 -0.69 16.32 22.07
C LEU A 434 -0.23 16.13 23.52
N ILE A 435 -0.30 14.90 24.04
CA ILE A 435 0.15 14.59 25.41
C ILE A 435 1.63 14.98 25.58
N VAL A 436 2.49 14.64 24.62
CA VAL A 436 3.91 14.99 24.65
C VAL A 436 4.12 16.51 24.54
N ALA A 437 3.43 17.18 23.62
CA ALA A 437 3.59 18.62 23.42
C ALA A 437 3.15 19.42 24.64
N PHE A 438 1.97 19.13 25.18
CA PHE A 438 1.38 19.89 26.29
C PHE A 438 1.95 19.53 27.65
N LEU A 439 2.28 18.26 27.92
CA LEU A 439 2.77 17.85 29.24
C LEU A 439 4.30 17.82 29.36
N ILE A 440 5.03 17.75 28.25
CA ILE A 440 6.50 17.63 28.25
C ILE A 440 7.14 18.84 27.58
N ILE A 441 6.85 19.11 26.30
CA ILE A 441 7.59 20.13 25.52
C ILE A 441 7.30 21.55 26.03
N ILE A 442 6.03 21.95 26.12
CA ILE A 442 5.64 23.31 26.54
C ILE A 442 6.12 23.63 27.96
N PRO A 443 5.94 22.74 28.97
CA PRO A 443 6.43 22.99 30.33
C PRO A 443 7.95 23.07 30.45
N ILE A 444 8.71 22.35 29.60
CA ILE A 444 10.17 22.44 29.56
C ILE A 444 10.62 23.78 28.99
N VAL A 445 9.98 24.25 27.91
CA VAL A 445 10.36 25.50 27.22
C VAL A 445 9.99 26.74 28.03
N TYR A 446 8.78 26.78 28.60
CA TYR A 446 8.24 27.98 29.26
C TYR A 446 8.27 27.91 30.80
N GLY A 447 8.60 26.75 31.39
CA GLY A 447 8.65 26.58 32.84
C GLY A 447 7.29 26.63 33.55
N LYS A 448 6.16 26.74 32.81
CA LYS A 448 4.79 26.79 33.36
C LYS A 448 4.10 25.43 33.25
N PHE A 449 3.17 25.13 34.16
CA PHE A 449 2.37 23.89 34.19
C PHE A 449 3.19 22.59 34.24
N GLN A 450 4.22 22.54 35.10
CA GLN A 450 5.09 21.36 35.29
C GLN A 450 4.44 20.22 36.11
N ILE A 451 3.24 19.78 35.70
CA ILE A 451 2.46 18.77 36.42
C ILE A 451 3.23 17.44 36.53
N ILE A 452 3.83 16.96 35.43
CA ILE A 452 4.58 15.69 35.42
C ILE A 452 5.82 15.78 36.31
N LEU A 453 6.57 16.89 36.25
CA LEU A 453 7.78 17.05 37.06
C LEU A 453 7.44 17.15 38.54
N HIS A 454 6.36 17.85 38.91
CA HIS A 454 5.90 17.91 40.29
C HIS A 454 5.45 16.53 40.81
N ILE A 455 4.73 15.74 40.01
CA ILE A 455 4.37 14.36 40.36
C ILE A 455 5.64 13.51 40.51
N LEU A 456 6.61 13.66 39.62
CA LEU A 456 7.87 12.91 39.67
C LEU A 456 8.70 13.27 40.92
N GLU A 457 8.79 14.56 41.25
CA GLU A 457 9.46 15.07 42.45
C GLU A 457 8.76 14.58 43.74
N ASN A 458 7.44 14.45 43.73
CA ASN A 458 6.72 13.91 44.89
C ASN A 458 6.81 12.38 44.99
N THR A 459 7.03 11.66 43.87
CA THR A 459 6.95 10.19 43.82
C THR A 459 8.29 9.47 43.62
N TRP A 460 9.42 10.19 43.52
CA TRP A 460 10.73 9.55 43.21
C TRP A 460 11.13 8.45 44.21
N GLN A 461 10.81 8.61 45.50
CA GLN A 461 11.11 7.62 46.54
C GLN A 461 10.36 6.30 46.29
N PHE A 462 9.13 6.38 45.80
CA PHE A 462 8.32 5.21 45.44
C PHE A 462 8.94 4.45 44.26
N TRP A 463 9.34 5.16 43.21
CA TRP A 463 10.02 4.56 42.06
C TRP A 463 11.35 3.92 42.44
N LEU A 464 12.12 4.59 43.31
CA LEU A 464 13.39 4.07 43.83
C LEU A 464 13.20 2.76 44.60
N LEU A 465 12.17 2.66 45.45
CA LEU A 465 11.84 1.42 46.16
C LEU A 465 11.57 0.26 45.19
N LEU A 466 10.76 0.49 44.15
CA LEU A 466 10.44 -0.53 43.14
C LEU A 466 11.70 -1.02 42.41
N VAL A 467 12.59 -0.10 42.03
CA VAL A 467 13.86 -0.43 41.35
C VAL A 467 14.79 -1.20 42.29
N LEU A 468 14.95 -0.74 43.54
CA LEU A 468 15.82 -1.37 44.51
C LEU A 468 15.37 -2.80 44.84
N VAL A 469 14.07 -3.03 45.03
CA VAL A 469 13.54 -4.38 45.27
C VAL A 469 13.71 -5.28 44.05
N ALA A 470 13.53 -4.77 42.83
CA ALA A 470 13.78 -5.54 41.62
C ALA A 470 15.27 -5.91 41.47
N LEU A 471 16.18 -4.98 41.78
CA LEU A 471 17.63 -5.23 41.82
C LEU A 471 17.98 -6.26 42.89
N LEU A 472 17.43 -6.13 44.10
CA LEU A 472 17.63 -7.09 45.20
C LEU A 472 17.19 -8.50 44.78
N GLN A 473 16.01 -8.64 44.17
CA GLN A 473 15.54 -9.92 43.64
C GLN A 473 16.47 -10.48 42.56
N HIS A 474 16.93 -9.64 41.64
CA HIS A 474 17.84 -10.07 40.58
C HIS A 474 19.21 -10.50 41.12
N LEU A 475 19.75 -9.79 42.10
CA LEU A 475 21.02 -10.14 42.76
C LEU A 475 20.88 -11.42 43.59
N CYS A 476 19.84 -11.54 44.42
CA CYS A 476 19.60 -12.73 45.23
C CYS A 476 19.37 -13.98 44.38
N THR A 477 18.65 -13.88 43.25
CA THR A 477 18.48 -15.02 42.33
C THR A 477 19.81 -15.49 41.75
N HIS A 478 20.69 -14.58 41.36
CA HIS A 478 21.95 -14.92 40.72
C HIS A 478 23.05 -15.39 41.72
N PHE A 479 23.03 -14.89 42.96
CA PHE A 479 24.08 -15.18 43.94
C PHE A 479 23.69 -16.19 45.04
N LEU A 480 22.40 -16.30 45.41
CA LEU A 480 21.97 -17.07 46.59
C LEU A 480 21.05 -18.26 46.25
N PHE A 481 20.27 -18.17 45.17
CA PHE A 481 19.21 -19.15 44.89
C PHE A 481 19.47 -20.04 43.68
N LEU A 482 20.21 -19.60 42.66
CA LEU A 482 20.44 -20.39 41.45
C LEU A 482 21.84 -20.98 41.39
N GLU A 483 21.94 -22.30 41.46
CA GLU A 483 23.21 -23.00 41.28
C GLU A 483 23.55 -23.12 39.78
N ARG A 484 24.70 -22.57 39.36
CA ARG A 484 25.10 -22.46 37.94
C ARG A 484 25.40 -23.80 37.25
N THR A 485 25.71 -24.84 38.02
CA THR A 485 26.18 -26.14 37.53
C THR A 485 25.04 -27.09 37.18
N LEU A 486 23.98 -27.10 38.00
CA LEU A 486 22.83 -28.01 37.84
C LEU A 486 21.51 -27.27 37.54
N ALA A 487 21.51 -25.94 37.52
CA ALA A 487 20.32 -25.10 37.39
C ALA A 487 19.23 -25.46 38.42
N GLN A 488 19.65 -25.88 39.62
CA GLN A 488 18.75 -26.21 40.73
C GLN A 488 18.62 -25.01 41.68
N ILE A 489 17.48 -24.98 42.39
CA ILE A 489 17.15 -23.92 43.36
C ILE A 489 17.70 -24.31 44.73
N ASP A 490 18.71 -23.57 45.18
CA ASP A 490 19.31 -23.66 46.51
C ASP A 490 18.58 -22.78 47.52
N ASN A 491 18.74 -23.10 48.82
CA ASN A 491 18.25 -22.29 49.94
C ASN A 491 16.76 -21.93 49.90
N ARG A 492 15.91 -22.92 49.58
CA ARG A 492 14.45 -22.77 49.40
C ARG A 492 13.73 -22.04 50.54
N ARG A 493 14.17 -22.22 51.80
CA ARG A 493 13.55 -21.55 52.97
C ARG A 493 13.67 -20.02 52.91
N ILE A 494 14.85 -19.52 52.53
CA ILE A 494 15.12 -18.09 52.40
C ILE A 494 14.37 -17.52 51.19
N LEU A 495 14.30 -18.28 50.09
CA LEU A 495 13.50 -17.91 48.92
C LEU A 495 12.03 -17.71 49.29
N PHE A 496 11.43 -18.64 50.04
CA PHE A 496 10.03 -18.53 50.44
C PHE A 496 9.78 -17.34 51.38
N LEU A 497 10.67 -17.11 52.36
CA LEU A 497 10.59 -15.96 53.26
C LEU A 497 10.68 -14.62 52.51
N LEU A 498 11.68 -14.49 51.62
CA LEU A 498 11.89 -13.27 50.85
C LEU A 498 10.72 -13.01 49.88
N THR A 499 10.19 -14.06 49.26
CA THR A 499 9.03 -13.95 48.36
C THR A 499 7.78 -13.49 49.11
N PHE A 500 7.54 -14.01 50.32
CA PHE A 500 6.42 -13.60 51.18
C PHE A 500 6.55 -12.13 51.61
N LEU A 501 7.74 -11.71 52.07
CA LEU A 501 7.98 -10.33 52.51
C LEU A 501 7.84 -9.32 51.36
N LEU A 502 8.31 -9.68 50.15
CA LEU A 502 8.26 -8.81 48.97
C LEU A 502 6.92 -8.86 48.23
N LEU A 503 5.93 -9.63 48.70
CA LEU A 503 4.63 -9.79 48.04
C LEU A 503 3.93 -8.44 47.77
N PRO A 504 3.82 -7.49 48.72
CA PRO A 504 3.13 -6.21 48.47
C PRO A 504 3.84 -5.34 47.43
N VAL A 505 5.17 -5.31 47.45
CA VAL A 505 5.97 -4.55 46.48
C VAL A 505 5.88 -5.17 45.09
N ASN A 506 5.88 -6.50 45.01
CA ASN A 506 5.67 -7.23 43.76
C ASN A 506 4.25 -7.02 43.20
N ALA A 507 3.24 -6.88 44.05
CA ALA A 507 1.88 -6.56 43.61
C ALA A 507 1.82 -5.17 42.94
N LEU A 508 2.47 -4.16 43.54
CA LEU A 508 2.60 -2.81 42.95
C LEU A 508 3.36 -2.83 41.61
N ARG A 509 4.50 -3.55 41.56
CA ARG A 509 5.24 -3.76 40.31
C ARG A 509 4.39 -4.49 39.25
N GLY A 510 3.59 -5.47 39.68
CA GLY A 510 2.65 -6.19 38.81
C GLY A 510 1.60 -5.28 38.18
N LEU A 511 1.08 -4.31 38.94
CA LEU A 511 0.16 -3.29 38.41
C LEU A 511 0.84 -2.44 37.34
N LEU A 512 2.08 -2.00 37.56
CA LEU A 512 2.84 -1.26 36.55
C LEU A 512 3.10 -2.09 35.28
N LEU A 513 3.49 -3.36 35.43
CA LEU A 513 3.70 -4.26 34.30
C LEU A 513 2.40 -4.53 33.53
N SER A 514 1.24 -4.53 34.21
CA SER A 514 -0.06 -4.68 33.55
C SER A 514 -0.41 -3.47 32.67
N LEU A 515 -0.12 -2.25 33.14
CA LEU A 515 -0.27 -1.02 32.36
C LEU A 515 0.71 -1.00 31.17
N LEU A 516 1.97 -1.39 31.39
CA LEU A 516 2.96 -1.50 30.33
C LEU A 516 2.55 -2.55 29.28
N ARG A 517 1.99 -3.68 29.70
CA ARG A 517 1.45 -4.70 28.79
C ARG A 517 0.34 -4.13 27.90
N LEU A 518 -0.58 -3.37 28.47
CA LEU A 518 -1.64 -2.69 27.71
C LEU A 518 -1.04 -1.70 26.70
N LEU A 519 -0.10 -0.86 27.14
CA LEU A 519 0.57 0.14 26.30
C LEU A 519 1.30 -0.51 25.11
N VAL A 520 2.17 -1.48 25.38
CA VAL A 520 2.96 -2.18 24.34
C VAL A 520 2.05 -2.91 23.36
N SER A 521 0.98 -3.55 23.86
CA SER A 521 0.00 -4.23 23.00
C SER A 521 -0.72 -3.25 22.08
N THR A 522 -1.13 -2.09 22.59
CA THR A 522 -1.79 -1.05 21.78
C THR A 522 -0.85 -0.50 20.72
N ILE A 523 0.40 -0.15 21.09
CA ILE A 523 1.40 0.36 20.14
C ILE A 523 1.67 -0.68 19.05
N PHE A 524 1.83 -1.95 19.42
CA PHE A 524 2.06 -3.04 18.47
C PHE A 524 0.89 -3.18 17.48
N ASN A 525 -0.35 -3.20 18.00
CA ASN A 525 -1.56 -3.37 17.19
C ASN A 525 -1.79 -2.19 16.24
N VAL A 526 -1.64 -0.95 16.72
CA VAL A 526 -1.79 0.26 15.91
C VAL A 526 -0.73 0.29 14.79
N THR A 527 0.52 -0.04 15.11
CA THR A 527 1.61 -0.07 14.12
C THR A 527 1.38 -1.13 13.05
N HIS A 528 0.92 -2.33 13.43
CA HIS A 528 0.74 -3.46 12.52
C HIS A 528 -0.64 -3.52 11.86
N PHE A 529 -1.55 -2.60 12.16
CA PHE A 529 -2.92 -2.66 11.65
C PHE A 529 -3.00 -2.68 10.11
N CYS A 530 -2.14 -1.93 9.42
CA CYS A 530 -2.11 -1.84 7.96
C CYS A 530 -1.63 -3.13 7.24
N ARG A 531 -1.26 -4.17 7.98
CA ARG A 531 -0.63 -5.39 7.48
C ARG A 531 -1.59 -6.57 7.52
N LEU A 532 -1.69 -7.28 6.40
CA LEU A 532 -2.45 -8.54 6.32
C LEU A 532 -1.60 -9.78 6.64
N ASP A 533 -0.27 -9.65 6.60
CA ASP A 533 0.68 -10.76 6.71
C ASP A 533 0.98 -11.16 8.17
N VAL A 534 0.48 -10.42 9.14
CA VAL A 534 0.62 -10.66 10.59
C VAL A 534 -0.76 -10.69 11.21
N SER A 535 -1.04 -11.68 12.05
CA SER A 535 -2.27 -11.65 12.85
C SER A 535 -2.08 -10.76 14.08
N LEU A 536 -3.09 -9.94 14.36
CA LEU A 536 -3.15 -9.12 15.59
C LEU A 536 -3.59 -9.93 16.81
N LEU A 537 -4.08 -11.15 16.59
CA LEU A 537 -4.56 -12.05 17.65
C LEU A 537 -3.45 -12.99 18.12
N GLN A 538 -3.67 -13.60 19.29
CA GLN A 538 -2.78 -14.62 19.84
C GLN A 538 -2.66 -15.82 18.89
N HIS A 539 -1.50 -16.48 18.95
CA HIS A 539 -1.13 -17.64 18.14
C HIS A 539 -2.20 -18.74 18.05
N SER A 540 -2.92 -19.04 19.13
CA SER A 540 -3.98 -20.06 19.17
C SER A 540 -5.27 -19.68 18.43
N VAL A 541 -5.54 -18.39 18.26
CA VAL A 541 -6.78 -17.84 17.69
C VAL A 541 -6.56 -17.08 16.38
N GLN A 542 -5.39 -17.23 15.75
CA GLN A 542 -5.07 -16.57 14.47
C GLN A 542 -6.08 -16.82 13.35
N GLY A 543 -6.76 -17.98 13.37
CA GLY A 543 -7.79 -18.31 12.38
C GLY A 543 -9.05 -17.44 12.44
N TRP A 544 -9.25 -16.71 13.55
CA TRP A 544 -10.38 -15.79 13.75
C TRP A 544 -10.11 -14.40 13.18
N ASP A 545 -8.86 -14.08 12.89
CA ASP A 545 -8.47 -12.82 12.27
C ASP A 545 -8.81 -12.86 10.76
N PRO A 546 -9.79 -12.07 10.28
CA PRO A 546 -10.21 -12.12 8.89
C PRO A 546 -9.11 -11.67 7.94
N ALA A 547 -8.27 -10.73 8.36
CA ALA A 547 -7.20 -10.17 7.53
C ALA A 547 -6.11 -11.21 7.29
N TYR A 548 -5.65 -11.83 8.38
CA TYR A 548 -4.63 -12.87 8.31
C TYR A 548 -5.15 -14.14 7.61
N ARG A 549 -6.41 -14.53 7.86
CA ARG A 549 -7.03 -15.67 7.18
C ARG A 549 -7.12 -15.47 5.68
N ASN A 550 -7.52 -14.26 5.25
CA ASN A 550 -7.59 -13.90 3.83
C ASN A 550 -6.21 -13.99 3.15
N TYR A 551 -5.17 -13.47 3.83
CA TYR A 551 -3.79 -13.54 3.34
C TYR A 551 -3.28 -14.99 3.24
N CYS A 552 -3.52 -15.83 4.25
CA CYS A 552 -3.11 -17.24 4.23
C CYS A 552 -3.72 -17.99 3.05
N HIS A 553 -5.02 -17.81 2.82
CA HIS A 553 -5.76 -18.41 1.72
C HIS A 553 -5.30 -17.91 0.34
N PHE A 554 -5.03 -16.61 0.22
CA PHE A 554 -4.41 -16.03 -0.98
C PHE A 554 -3.05 -16.70 -1.29
N LEU A 555 -2.20 -16.84 -0.26
CA LEU A 555 -0.87 -17.41 -0.39
C LEU A 555 -0.89 -18.89 -0.77
N MET A 556 -1.81 -19.67 -0.20
CA MET A 556 -2.00 -21.08 -0.55
C MET A 556 -2.34 -21.28 -2.03
N LEU A 557 -3.24 -20.45 -2.57
CA LEU A 557 -3.61 -20.52 -3.98
C LEU A 557 -2.43 -20.13 -4.89
N GLU A 558 -1.72 -19.06 -4.53
CA GLU A 558 -0.59 -18.56 -5.31
C GLU A 558 0.55 -19.59 -5.43
N VAL A 559 0.89 -20.28 -4.33
CA VAL A 559 1.90 -21.35 -4.36
C VAL A 559 1.46 -22.53 -5.20
N SER A 560 0.17 -22.89 -5.15
CA SER A 560 -0.35 -24.04 -5.92
C SER A 560 -0.33 -23.82 -7.44
N GLU A 561 -0.60 -22.60 -7.90
CA GLU A 561 -0.71 -22.28 -9.34
C GLU A 561 0.60 -21.71 -9.94
N CYS A 562 1.44 -21.08 -9.11
CA CYS A 562 2.61 -20.33 -9.55
C CYS A 562 3.94 -20.93 -9.07
N HIS A 563 4.02 -22.26 -8.92
CA HIS A 563 5.25 -22.91 -8.47
C HIS A 563 6.39 -22.77 -9.51
N PRO A 564 7.49 -22.06 -9.20
CA PRO A 564 8.51 -21.70 -10.18
C PRO A 564 9.24 -22.93 -10.75
N LEU A 565 9.47 -23.96 -9.93
CA LEU A 565 10.12 -25.20 -10.38
C LEU A 565 9.25 -26.03 -11.31
N VAL A 566 7.93 -26.05 -11.10
CA VAL A 566 6.98 -26.78 -11.97
C VAL A 566 6.90 -26.08 -13.31
N ARG A 567 6.85 -24.75 -13.31
CA ARG A 567 6.93 -23.95 -14.55
C ARG A 567 8.25 -24.19 -15.29
N ALA A 568 9.38 -24.17 -14.59
CA ALA A 568 10.69 -24.48 -15.18
C ALA A 568 10.72 -25.90 -15.78
N PHE A 569 10.14 -26.88 -15.09
CA PHE A 569 10.02 -28.26 -15.58
C PHE A 569 9.16 -28.34 -16.84
N CYS A 570 7.97 -27.73 -16.85
CA CYS A 570 7.12 -27.68 -18.05
C CYS A 570 7.82 -26.98 -19.23
N LEU A 571 8.62 -25.95 -18.98
CA LEU A 571 9.43 -25.28 -20.01
C LEU A 571 10.53 -26.19 -20.59
N LEU A 572 11.11 -27.09 -19.79
CA LEU A 572 12.08 -28.08 -20.25
C LEU A 572 11.43 -29.22 -21.03
N LEU A 573 10.19 -29.59 -20.69
CA LEU A 573 9.42 -30.63 -21.39
C LEU A 573 8.78 -30.12 -22.69
N GLY A 574 8.44 -28.82 -22.74
CA GLY A 574 7.84 -28.20 -23.92
C GLY A 574 8.73 -28.37 -25.16
N PRO A 575 8.14 -28.52 -26.36
CA PRO A 575 8.93 -28.68 -27.58
C PRO A 575 9.85 -27.47 -27.76
N SER A 576 11.17 -27.73 -27.89
CA SER A 576 12.07 -26.72 -28.46
C SER A 576 11.65 -26.49 -29.90
N LYS A 577 11.59 -25.24 -30.37
CA LYS A 577 11.26 -24.94 -31.78
C LYS A 577 12.20 -25.68 -32.74
N GLU A 578 13.45 -25.91 -32.34
CA GLU A 578 14.42 -26.74 -33.07
C GLU A 578 13.97 -28.20 -33.18
N ARG A 579 13.45 -28.79 -32.09
CA ARG A 579 12.92 -30.15 -32.09
C ARG A 579 11.63 -30.30 -32.89
N GLN A 580 10.89 -29.24 -33.15
CA GLN A 580 9.66 -29.30 -33.94
C GLN A 580 9.97 -29.36 -35.45
N ALA A 581 11.00 -28.62 -35.90
CA ALA A 581 11.54 -28.76 -37.25
C ALA A 581 12.15 -30.16 -37.46
N ASP A 582 12.96 -30.64 -36.50
CA ASP A 582 13.54 -31.99 -36.55
C ASP A 582 12.50 -33.12 -36.44
N LEU A 583 11.34 -32.88 -35.80
CA LEU A 583 10.26 -33.87 -35.67
C LEU A 583 9.40 -33.92 -36.93
N GLU A 584 9.15 -32.79 -37.60
CA GLU A 584 8.50 -32.77 -38.92
C GLU A 584 9.39 -33.43 -39.99
N GLU A 585 10.71 -33.22 -39.97
CA GLU A 585 11.67 -33.94 -40.82
C GLU A 585 11.84 -35.41 -40.40
N GLY A 586 11.82 -35.71 -39.11
CA GLY A 586 12.00 -37.06 -38.56
C GLY A 586 10.79 -37.99 -38.74
N ILE A 587 9.57 -37.47 -38.80
CA ILE A 587 8.35 -38.24 -39.10
C ILE A 587 8.31 -38.67 -40.57
N GLN A 588 8.95 -37.92 -41.48
CA GLN A 588 9.04 -38.30 -42.90
C GLN A 588 10.14 -39.34 -43.20
N LEU A 589 11.03 -39.63 -42.25
CA LEU A 589 12.18 -40.52 -42.44
C LEU A 589 12.10 -41.84 -41.65
N MET A 590 10.94 -42.21 -41.10
CA MET A 590 10.79 -43.44 -40.33
C MET A 590 10.76 -44.68 -41.26
N PRO A 591 11.73 -45.61 -41.20
CA PRO A 591 11.68 -46.86 -41.96
C PRO A 591 10.72 -47.86 -41.29
N PRO A 592 10.07 -48.77 -42.05
CA PRO A 592 9.03 -49.67 -41.55
C PRO A 592 9.54 -50.85 -40.70
N ASP A 593 10.85 -51.03 -40.56
CA ASP A 593 11.41 -52.16 -39.81
C ASP A 593 11.82 -51.75 -38.40
N GLY A 594 11.21 -52.39 -37.40
CA GLY A 594 11.36 -52.20 -35.95
C GLY A 594 12.74 -52.51 -35.36
N LYS A 595 13.82 -52.00 -35.95
CA LYS A 595 15.16 -52.00 -35.36
C LYS A 595 15.37 -50.67 -34.65
N VAL A 596 15.20 -50.68 -33.32
CA VAL A 596 15.52 -49.55 -32.43
C VAL A 596 16.92 -49.02 -32.76
N GLN A 597 17.01 -47.77 -33.25
CA GLN A 597 18.26 -47.10 -33.61
C GLN A 597 19.30 -47.24 -32.48
N LYS A 598 20.56 -47.60 -32.82
CA LYS A 598 21.69 -47.74 -31.86
C LYS A 598 21.88 -46.48 -30.98
N GLY A 599 21.50 -45.30 -31.47
CA GLY A 599 21.49 -44.04 -30.71
C GLY A 599 20.58 -44.08 -29.48
N GLY A 600 19.41 -44.72 -29.56
CA GLY A 600 18.46 -44.85 -28.47
C GLY A 600 18.99 -45.70 -27.30
N ARG A 601 19.76 -46.75 -27.58
CA ARG A 601 20.39 -47.60 -26.54
C ARG A 601 21.47 -46.85 -25.76
N SER A 602 22.28 -46.04 -26.43
CA SER A 602 23.30 -45.19 -25.78
C SER A 602 22.67 -44.10 -24.89
N HIS A 603 21.52 -43.55 -25.32
CA HIS A 603 20.76 -42.56 -24.58
C HIS A 603 20.12 -43.17 -23.33
N LEU A 604 19.50 -44.36 -23.48
CA LEU A 604 18.96 -45.13 -22.36
C LEU A 604 20.02 -45.50 -21.32
N ALA A 605 21.23 -45.89 -21.77
CA ALA A 605 22.34 -46.17 -20.87
C ALA A 605 22.74 -44.92 -20.06
N ARG A 606 22.86 -43.74 -20.70
CA ARG A 606 23.13 -42.47 -20.02
C ARG A 606 22.08 -42.12 -18.97
N ILE A 607 20.79 -42.30 -19.28
CA ILE A 607 19.69 -42.08 -18.33
C ILE A 607 19.83 -43.01 -17.10
N ARG A 608 20.15 -44.29 -17.33
CA ARG A 608 20.34 -45.26 -16.23
C ARG A 608 21.52 -44.88 -15.33
N TRP A 609 22.63 -44.45 -15.92
CA TRP A 609 23.79 -43.98 -15.16
C TRP A 609 23.50 -42.68 -14.40
N SER A 610 22.80 -41.70 -15.00
CA SER A 610 22.41 -40.48 -14.28
C SER A 610 21.44 -40.76 -13.13
N LEU A 611 20.56 -41.74 -13.30
CA LEU A 611 19.64 -42.18 -12.25
C LEU A 611 20.40 -42.84 -11.10
N ALA A 612 21.32 -43.76 -11.41
CA ALA A 612 22.17 -44.40 -10.41
C ALA A 612 23.00 -43.36 -9.64
N TYR A 613 23.63 -42.41 -10.35
CA TYR A 613 24.38 -41.31 -9.75
C TYR A 613 23.51 -40.49 -8.77
N THR A 614 22.30 -40.13 -9.17
CA THR A 614 21.38 -39.36 -8.32
C THR A 614 20.97 -40.14 -7.06
N LEU A 615 20.70 -41.44 -7.17
CA LEU A 615 20.32 -42.28 -6.04
C LEU A 615 21.49 -42.51 -5.06
N ILE A 616 22.72 -42.69 -5.57
CA ILE A 616 23.92 -42.84 -4.75
C ILE A 616 24.16 -41.58 -3.89
N HIS A 617 23.97 -40.40 -4.47
CA HIS A 617 24.14 -39.13 -3.76
C HIS A 617 22.95 -38.72 -2.88
N ASN A 618 21.80 -39.41 -2.97
CA ASN A 618 20.59 -39.11 -2.21
C ASN A 618 19.94 -40.41 -1.68
N PRO A 619 20.50 -41.02 -0.61
CA PRO A 619 20.08 -42.34 -0.14
C PRO A 619 18.63 -42.37 0.37
N SER A 620 18.10 -41.27 0.89
CA SER A 620 16.70 -41.15 1.34
C SER A 620 15.68 -41.34 0.21
N LEU A 621 16.05 -41.04 -1.04
CA LEU A 621 15.17 -41.24 -2.19
C LEU A 621 15.04 -42.71 -2.59
N LEU A 622 16.00 -43.55 -2.19
CA LEU A 622 16.01 -44.97 -2.53
C LEU A 622 14.86 -45.72 -1.84
N SER A 623 14.62 -45.44 -0.55
CA SER A 623 13.49 -46.02 0.19
C SER A 623 12.14 -45.55 -0.36
N HIS A 624 12.00 -44.25 -0.67
CA HIS A 624 10.78 -43.71 -1.28
C HIS A 624 10.48 -44.30 -2.67
N ARG A 625 11.52 -44.47 -3.51
CA ARG A 625 11.37 -45.09 -4.82
C ARG A 625 10.99 -46.56 -4.71
N ALA A 626 11.64 -47.33 -3.83
CA ALA A 626 11.31 -48.73 -3.60
C ALA A 626 9.83 -48.88 -3.21
N ASN A 627 9.36 -48.09 -2.24
CA ASN A 627 7.97 -48.09 -1.79
C ASN A 627 6.96 -47.70 -2.89
N MET A 628 7.30 -46.72 -3.74
CA MET A 628 6.45 -46.34 -4.87
C MET A 628 6.43 -47.39 -5.99
N CYS A 629 7.56 -48.07 -6.23
CA CYS A 629 7.63 -49.16 -7.21
C CYS A 629 6.91 -50.42 -6.73
N THR A 630 6.90 -50.72 -5.43
CA THR A 630 6.13 -51.84 -4.86
C THR A 630 4.63 -51.54 -4.83
N ASN A 631 4.23 -50.31 -4.49
CA ASN A 631 2.81 -49.92 -4.43
C ASN A 631 2.21 -49.57 -5.80
N GLY A 632 3.02 -49.14 -6.77
CA GLY A 632 2.56 -48.82 -8.13
C GLY A 632 2.13 -50.04 -8.96
N ALA A 633 2.40 -51.26 -8.50
CA ALA A 633 1.82 -52.48 -9.06
C ALA A 633 0.33 -52.68 -8.65
N ALA A 634 -0.16 -51.95 -7.65
CA ALA A 634 -1.57 -51.90 -7.28
C ALA A 634 -2.20 -50.62 -7.84
N SER A 635 -2.84 -50.75 -9.00
CA SER A 635 -3.90 -49.90 -9.57
C SER A 635 -4.18 -48.57 -8.86
N ILE A 636 -3.79 -47.48 -9.51
CA ILE A 636 -4.41 -46.16 -9.33
C ILE A 636 -5.86 -46.29 -9.83
N ARG A 637 -6.82 -46.50 -8.93
CA ARG A 637 -8.24 -46.21 -9.22
C ARG A 637 -8.45 -44.70 -9.05
N PRO A 638 -9.12 -44.03 -9.99
CA PRO A 638 -9.50 -42.64 -9.84
C PRO A 638 -10.64 -42.53 -8.82
N THR A 639 -10.48 -41.67 -7.82
CA THR A 639 -11.56 -41.06 -7.04
C THR A 639 -11.31 -39.57 -6.95
#